data_AF-A0A7C2VPL6-F1
#
_entry.id   AF-A0A7C2VPL6-F1
#
_cell.length_a   1.000
_cell.length_b   1.000
_cell.length_c   1.000
_cell.angle_alpha   90.00
_cell.angle_beta   90.00
_cell.angle_gamma   90.00
#
_symmetry.space_group_name_H-M   'P 1'
#
loop_
_entity.id
_entity.type
_entity.pdbx_description
1 polymer ?
#
loop_
_entity_poly.entity_id
_entity_poly.type
_entity_poly.pdbx_seq_one_letter_code
_entity_poly.pdbx_strand_id
1 'polypeptide(L)'
;MSSDNEYSLKRGLKTMSIVSKEQVISLIKQSPVEPLVLPVPPAVDHADHMLRVALMGHTKLAADHILHPQMRDLLIDTLGGFVRRAGIIIRGEKLSGADADTLKSRIVRRARIYDTVLELIMNLVGAESRWAGFDECLVEEALNILVNALEEWENIEKTELGAPTVLLAVIDYNVQQMMKVNKGNSLVAQMAKDLANSINPSAVARSYLDAVKKVFGENVYRKVYDKGLCKFGNDYALGLRWLRHLGYVQVSTNPPLAARAYDDDQDLWNSFVDYAKNVLSKKFPEWFKDPDKYADDIAMEATRFALMDNFYVFRVPFILSRYHDGLVSYQLNPLIASDAQKSVEAARTFAQWLEEDLKVYDEYLWWGYNVPEKGRPNLVVKVAAAYPASIEIAEKLNEMGIGQNITVSYTVAQEVLVAYGAMKGMAKAIRKGVMPVQTYDTNMGGRLEDHLREEIAADLLVKGLEKLPTDKAMSILEKLAKGLNVDDATWSRLKDSGIKEIASYLCSHRVLGRDLMRKPYIEALVETGAYGSKEEVLKFLQPLETALKLSGTYVAQVVYEILFAPWNREKWIEHLMKEFGLTREQAEIILDRIDLLPASKRKPIDTLYTFASRNMTNTEFPDHQLKVVNEVLSKNIRLDDLAESIYQQLPREYLDILMKYEDFVKAYEASPEVVELLKKVGISKDYGSRGISPKDWPNYGPCVKTMNEFTKAYLTYREKVVNLIKSLSSSS
;
A
#
# COMPACT_ATOMS: atom_id res chain seq x y z
N MET A 1 70.61 42.90 -32.14
CA MET A 1 69.63 43.32 -31.12
C MET A 1 68.28 42.81 -31.60
N SER A 2 67.97 41.57 -31.24
CA SER A 2 67.13 41.20 -30.08
C SER A 2 65.66 41.41 -30.43
N SER A 3 65.01 40.38 -31.00
CA SER A 3 64.25 39.37 -30.25
C SER A 3 62.90 39.92 -29.83
N ASP A 4 61.83 39.45 -30.46
CA ASP A 4 60.56 39.20 -29.79
C ASP A 4 59.73 38.27 -30.67
N ASN A 5 59.84 36.99 -30.33
CA ASN A 5 59.10 35.89 -30.90
C ASN A 5 58.68 35.06 -29.69
N GLU A 6 57.56 35.38 -29.04
CA GLU A 6 56.93 34.47 -28.08
C GLU A 6 55.48 34.87 -27.71
N TYR A 7 54.59 33.89 -27.83
CA TYR A 7 53.26 33.76 -27.21
C TYR A 7 52.06 34.57 -27.73
N SER A 8 51.66 34.20 -28.95
CA SER A 8 50.23 34.00 -29.28
C SER A 8 49.67 32.79 -28.51
N LEU A 9 49.03 32.99 -27.36
CA LEU A 9 48.28 31.93 -26.66
C LEU A 9 47.31 32.47 -25.60
N LYS A 10 46.36 33.33 -25.98
CA LYS A 10 45.17 33.63 -25.17
C LYS A 10 43.94 33.93 -26.04
N ARG A 11 43.51 32.96 -26.84
CA ARG A 11 42.14 32.90 -27.39
C ARG A 11 41.69 31.45 -27.47
N GLY A 12 40.80 31.05 -26.56
CA GLY A 12 40.16 29.74 -26.63
C GLY A 12 39.80 29.06 -25.30
N LEU A 13 39.35 29.79 -24.28
CA LEU A 13 38.64 29.19 -23.14
C LEU A 13 37.28 29.87 -23.02
N LYS A 14 36.41 29.55 -23.97
CA LYS A 14 34.98 29.83 -23.85
C LYS A 14 34.30 28.56 -23.31
N THR A 15 33.93 28.67 -22.03
CA THR A 15 32.80 28.02 -21.36
C THR A 15 32.80 26.49 -21.27
N MET A 16 33.32 25.95 -20.16
CA MET A 16 32.60 24.88 -19.47
C MET A 16 31.26 25.49 -19.05
N SER A 17 30.15 25.14 -19.70
CA SER A 17 28.85 25.38 -19.07
C SER A 17 28.82 24.45 -17.85
N ILE A 18 28.92 25.01 -16.65
CA ILE A 18 28.76 24.24 -15.42
C ILE A 18 27.37 23.62 -15.50
N VAL A 19 27.31 22.30 -15.71
CA VAL A 19 26.06 21.54 -15.66
C VAL A 19 25.61 21.55 -14.19
N SER A 20 24.42 22.07 -13.92
CA SER A 20 23.87 22.08 -12.56
C SER A 20 23.12 20.78 -12.24
N LYS A 21 22.94 20.47 -10.96
CA LYS A 21 22.15 19.29 -10.55
C LYS A 21 20.71 19.37 -11.05
N GLU A 22 20.11 20.56 -11.01
CA GLU A 22 18.74 20.82 -11.46
C GLU A 22 18.59 20.58 -12.97
N GLN A 23 19.62 20.95 -13.75
CA GLN A 23 19.65 20.64 -15.18
C GLN A 23 19.70 19.13 -15.43
N VAL A 24 20.52 18.38 -14.68
CA VAL A 24 20.57 16.92 -14.79
C VAL A 24 19.22 16.30 -14.42
N ILE A 25 18.60 16.71 -13.31
CA ILE A 25 17.28 16.22 -12.88
C ILE A 25 16.23 16.50 -13.96
N SER A 26 16.24 17.70 -14.54
CA SER A 26 15.35 18.06 -15.64
C SER A 26 15.55 17.16 -16.86
N LEU A 27 16.80 16.87 -17.23
CA LEU A 27 17.12 15.95 -18.32
C LEU A 27 16.65 14.53 -18.03
N ILE A 28 16.84 14.02 -16.81
CA ILE A 28 16.36 12.70 -16.41
C ILE A 28 14.84 12.63 -16.58
N LYS A 29 14.09 13.62 -16.08
CA LYS A 29 12.62 13.67 -16.17
C LYS A 29 12.10 13.73 -17.62
N GLN A 30 12.80 14.45 -18.49
CA GLN A 30 12.39 14.65 -19.88
C GLN A 30 12.83 13.53 -20.82
N SER A 31 13.72 12.65 -20.36
CA SER A 31 14.27 11.60 -21.20
C SER A 31 13.29 10.46 -21.38
N PRO A 32 12.88 10.13 -22.62
CA PRO A 32 11.92 9.06 -22.84
C PRO A 32 12.50 7.71 -22.45
N VAL A 33 11.66 6.87 -21.85
CA VAL A 33 11.94 5.45 -21.63
C VAL A 33 11.57 4.69 -22.91
N GLU A 34 12.48 3.85 -23.39
CA GLU A 34 12.21 3.03 -24.58
C GLU A 34 11.18 1.94 -24.26
N PRO A 35 10.22 1.67 -25.15
CA PRO A 35 9.21 0.64 -24.91
C PRO A 35 9.87 -0.76 -24.84
N LEU A 36 9.40 -1.58 -23.92
CA LEU A 36 9.73 -3.00 -23.90
C LEU A 36 9.00 -3.71 -25.05
N VAL A 37 9.68 -4.61 -25.75
CA VAL A 37 9.15 -5.31 -26.94
C VAL A 37 9.40 -6.81 -26.85
N LEU A 38 8.53 -7.59 -27.51
CA LEU A 38 8.71 -9.04 -27.65
C LEU A 38 8.98 -9.42 -29.11
N PRO A 39 9.92 -10.37 -29.38
CA PRO A 39 10.79 -11.03 -28.40
C PRO A 39 11.82 -10.07 -27.79
N VAL A 40 12.28 -10.38 -26.57
CA VAL A 40 13.37 -9.63 -25.93
C VAL A 40 14.58 -9.61 -26.87
N PRO A 41 15.17 -8.44 -27.17
CA PRO A 41 16.36 -8.35 -28.00
C PRO A 41 17.46 -9.28 -27.47
N PRO A 42 18.17 -10.03 -28.34
CA PRO A 42 19.19 -10.96 -27.90
C PRO A 42 20.26 -10.27 -27.04
N ALA A 43 20.49 -10.82 -25.84
CA ALA A 43 21.59 -10.46 -24.96
C ALA A 43 22.59 -11.61 -24.87
N VAL A 44 23.86 -11.27 -24.69
CA VAL A 44 24.96 -12.26 -24.65
C VAL A 44 25.02 -13.00 -23.31
N ASP A 45 24.75 -12.28 -22.22
CA ASP A 45 24.75 -12.77 -20.84
C ASP A 45 23.92 -11.84 -19.94
N HIS A 46 23.76 -12.18 -18.66
CA HIS A 46 23.00 -11.39 -17.69
C HIS A 46 23.49 -9.94 -17.56
N ALA A 47 24.80 -9.72 -17.59
CA ALA A 47 25.38 -8.38 -17.49
C ALA A 47 25.07 -7.50 -18.72
N ASP A 48 25.03 -8.10 -19.91
CA ASP A 48 24.68 -7.41 -21.17
C ASP A 48 23.20 -7.05 -21.17
N HIS A 49 22.37 -8.00 -20.75
CA HIS A 49 20.93 -7.81 -20.57
C HIS A 49 20.64 -6.65 -19.62
N MET A 50 21.21 -6.68 -18.41
CA MET A 50 21.04 -5.61 -17.41
C MET A 50 21.45 -4.25 -17.95
N LEU A 51 22.63 -4.14 -18.58
CA LEU A 51 23.12 -2.87 -19.09
C LEU A 51 22.22 -2.32 -20.21
N ARG A 52 21.75 -3.17 -21.13
CA ARG A 52 20.82 -2.75 -22.19
C ARG A 52 19.51 -2.23 -21.61
N VAL A 53 18.91 -2.99 -20.69
CA VAL A 53 17.66 -2.63 -20.03
C VAL A 53 17.79 -1.31 -19.25
N ALA A 54 18.91 -1.13 -18.55
CA ALA A 54 19.23 0.13 -17.87
C ALA A 54 19.33 1.30 -18.86
N LEU A 55 20.06 1.12 -19.97
CA LEU A 55 20.24 2.16 -20.99
C LEU A 55 18.96 2.49 -21.76
N MET A 56 17.99 1.57 -21.84
CA MET A 56 16.62 1.83 -22.33
C MET A 56 15.81 2.72 -21.37
N GLY A 57 16.27 2.92 -20.13
CA GLY A 57 15.60 3.72 -19.10
C GLY A 57 14.87 2.90 -18.03
N HIS A 58 14.95 1.57 -18.07
CA HIS A 58 14.31 0.67 -17.10
C HIS A 58 15.29 0.27 -15.99
N THR A 59 15.85 1.25 -15.29
CA THR A 59 16.93 1.07 -14.29
C THR A 59 16.52 0.13 -13.15
N LYS A 60 15.31 0.29 -12.61
CA LYS A 60 14.75 -0.59 -11.56
C LYS A 60 14.58 -2.04 -12.01
N LEU A 61 14.11 -2.25 -13.26
CA LEU A 61 13.95 -3.59 -13.85
C LEU A 61 15.32 -4.25 -14.06
N ALA A 62 16.31 -3.49 -14.56
CA ALA A 62 17.68 -3.98 -14.69
C ALA A 62 18.28 -4.37 -13.34
N ALA A 63 18.04 -3.56 -12.28
CA ALA A 63 18.51 -3.86 -10.94
C ALA A 63 17.77 -5.05 -10.29
N ASP A 64 16.47 -5.22 -10.54
CA ASP A 64 15.69 -6.33 -9.99
C ASP A 64 16.04 -7.67 -10.63
N HIS A 65 16.67 -7.66 -11.81
CA HIS A 65 17.11 -8.87 -12.52
C HIS A 65 18.06 -9.76 -11.70
N ILE A 66 18.82 -9.19 -10.75
CA ILE A 66 19.69 -10.00 -9.89
C ILE A 66 18.90 -10.79 -8.85
N LEU A 67 17.64 -10.44 -8.56
CA LEU A 67 16.86 -11.00 -7.47
C LEU A 67 16.23 -12.34 -7.84
N HIS A 68 17.07 -13.34 -8.06
CA HIS A 68 16.65 -14.70 -8.37
C HIS A 68 17.61 -15.73 -7.76
N PRO A 69 17.13 -16.87 -7.22
CA PRO A 69 18.00 -17.91 -6.64
C PRO A 69 19.11 -18.43 -7.56
N GLN A 70 18.85 -18.52 -8.88
CA GLN A 70 19.87 -18.94 -9.86
C GLN A 70 21.02 -17.92 -10.02
N MET A 71 20.83 -16.67 -9.58
CA MET A 71 21.89 -15.66 -9.60
C MET A 71 22.91 -15.85 -8.47
N ARG A 72 22.63 -16.66 -7.44
CA ARG A 72 23.52 -16.83 -6.28
C ARG A 72 24.96 -17.17 -6.69
N ASP A 73 25.14 -18.13 -7.59
CA ASP A 73 26.45 -18.59 -8.03
C ASP A 73 27.06 -17.72 -9.15
N LEU A 74 26.29 -16.79 -9.69
CA LEU A 74 26.66 -15.94 -10.82
C LEU A 74 26.77 -14.45 -10.46
N LEU A 75 26.41 -14.07 -9.23
CA LEU A 75 26.21 -12.69 -8.84
C LEU A 75 27.48 -11.86 -9.03
N ILE A 76 28.60 -12.33 -8.49
CA ILE A 76 29.89 -11.64 -8.54
C ILE A 76 30.36 -11.45 -9.98
N ASP A 77 30.31 -12.50 -10.80
CA ASP A 77 30.68 -12.44 -12.21
C ASP A 77 29.75 -11.54 -13.03
N THR A 78 28.44 -11.58 -12.75
CA THR A 78 27.44 -10.74 -13.41
C THR A 78 27.66 -9.27 -13.07
N LEU A 79 27.85 -8.93 -11.79
CA LEU A 79 28.13 -7.57 -11.35
C LEU A 79 29.47 -7.07 -11.88
N GLY A 80 30.51 -7.92 -11.87
CA GLY A 80 31.81 -7.62 -12.48
C GLY A 80 31.72 -7.37 -13.98
N GLY A 81 30.92 -8.16 -14.70
CA GLY A 81 30.62 -7.96 -16.12
C GLY A 81 29.89 -6.65 -16.38
N PHE A 82 28.88 -6.33 -15.55
CA PHE A 82 28.08 -5.12 -15.63
C PHE A 82 28.94 -3.87 -15.39
N VAL A 83 29.65 -3.79 -14.25
CA VAL A 83 30.49 -2.63 -13.90
C VAL A 83 31.63 -2.42 -14.90
N ARG A 84 32.23 -3.49 -15.44
CA ARG A 84 33.26 -3.37 -16.49
C ARG A 84 32.69 -2.71 -17.75
N ARG A 85 31.52 -3.16 -18.23
CA ARG A 85 30.90 -2.61 -19.44
C ARG A 85 30.39 -1.19 -19.24
N ALA A 86 29.74 -0.91 -18.11
CA ALA A 86 29.32 0.43 -17.72
C ALA A 86 30.51 1.39 -17.59
N GLY A 87 31.62 0.93 -17.00
CA GLY A 87 32.86 1.70 -16.87
C GLY A 87 33.49 2.08 -18.23
N ILE A 88 33.42 1.19 -19.23
CA ILE A 88 33.84 1.51 -20.60
C ILE A 88 33.02 2.66 -21.18
N ILE A 89 31.70 2.64 -21.00
CA ILE A 89 30.81 3.72 -21.44
C ILE A 89 31.17 5.02 -20.73
N ILE A 90 31.28 5.01 -19.40
CA ILE A 90 31.58 6.20 -18.61
C ILE A 90 32.91 6.83 -19.03
N ARG A 91 33.97 6.03 -19.22
CA ARG A 91 35.30 6.50 -19.64
C ARG A 91 35.36 6.96 -21.10
N GLY A 92 34.59 6.31 -21.97
CA GLY A 92 34.51 6.66 -23.40
C GLY A 92 33.66 7.92 -23.65
N GLU A 93 32.67 8.16 -22.81
CA GLU A 93 31.71 9.26 -22.93
C GLU A 93 32.02 10.42 -22.00
N LYS A 94 33.16 11.08 -22.22
CA LYS A 94 33.57 12.26 -21.44
C LYS A 94 32.51 13.36 -21.50
N LEU A 95 32.18 13.98 -20.36
CA LEU A 95 31.26 15.12 -20.34
C LEU A 95 31.95 16.43 -20.71
N SER A 96 33.24 16.55 -20.39
CA SER A 96 34.04 17.73 -20.74
C SER A 96 34.22 17.85 -22.25
N GLY A 97 33.93 19.04 -22.81
CA GLY A 97 34.22 19.35 -24.22
C GLY A 97 33.26 18.74 -25.24
N ALA A 98 32.15 18.13 -24.81
CA ALA A 98 31.06 17.72 -25.69
C ALA A 98 30.23 18.92 -26.16
N ASP A 99 29.68 18.85 -27.38
CA ASP A 99 28.62 19.78 -27.80
C ASP A 99 27.34 19.55 -26.99
N ALA A 100 26.40 20.51 -27.06
CA ALA A 100 25.23 20.53 -26.18
C ALA A 100 24.33 19.29 -26.30
N ASP A 101 24.12 18.74 -27.49
CA ASP A 101 23.20 17.61 -27.67
C ASP A 101 23.87 16.28 -27.32
N THR A 102 25.14 16.12 -27.69
CA THR A 102 25.97 15.00 -27.22
C THR A 102 26.08 14.99 -25.70
N LEU A 103 26.28 16.14 -25.07
CA LEU A 103 26.38 16.28 -23.62
C LEU A 103 25.11 15.77 -22.91
N LYS A 104 23.92 16.18 -23.38
CA LYS A 104 22.64 15.71 -22.82
C LYS A 104 22.52 14.20 -22.88
N SER A 105 22.78 13.60 -24.05
CA SER A 105 22.69 12.14 -24.23
C SER A 105 23.64 11.38 -23.30
N ARG A 106 24.89 11.85 -23.17
CA ARG A 106 25.90 11.26 -22.26
C ARG A 106 25.50 11.38 -20.80
N ILE A 107 24.96 12.53 -20.37
CA ILE A 107 24.44 12.73 -19.01
C ILE A 107 23.33 11.73 -18.71
N VAL A 108 22.37 11.57 -19.62
CA VAL A 108 21.23 10.65 -19.43
C VAL A 108 21.68 9.20 -19.31
N ARG A 109 22.59 8.75 -20.18
CA ARG A 109 23.14 7.38 -20.10
C ARG A 109 23.92 7.17 -18.80
N ARG A 110 24.75 8.13 -18.40
CA ARG A 110 25.50 8.06 -17.13
C ARG A 110 24.55 8.04 -15.92
N ALA A 111 23.50 8.86 -15.93
CA ALA A 111 22.47 8.89 -14.89
C ALA A 111 21.73 7.54 -14.78
N ARG A 112 21.36 6.91 -15.90
CA ARG A 112 20.74 5.58 -15.93
C ARG A 112 21.66 4.50 -15.33
N ILE A 113 22.95 4.56 -15.62
CA ILE A 113 23.95 3.65 -15.04
C ILE A 113 24.04 3.86 -13.53
N TYR A 114 24.18 5.11 -13.07
CA TYR A 114 24.23 5.41 -11.63
C TYR A 114 22.98 4.95 -10.90
N ASP A 115 21.80 5.28 -11.42
CA ASP A 115 20.53 4.87 -10.81
C ASP A 115 20.41 3.35 -10.71
N THR A 116 20.84 2.61 -11.73
CA THR A 116 20.89 1.14 -11.69
C THR A 116 21.80 0.63 -10.58
N VAL A 117 22.98 1.22 -10.39
CA VAL A 117 23.90 0.83 -9.30
C VAL A 117 23.33 1.17 -7.92
N LEU A 118 22.70 2.33 -7.76
CA LEU A 118 22.06 2.72 -6.50
C LEU A 118 20.90 1.77 -6.16
N GLU A 119 20.09 1.39 -7.14
CA GLU A 119 19.02 0.39 -6.99
C GLU A 119 19.57 -1.01 -6.67
N LEU A 120 20.68 -1.43 -7.27
CA LEU A 120 21.36 -2.69 -6.92
C LEU A 120 21.83 -2.67 -5.46
N ILE A 121 22.41 -1.56 -4.99
CA ILE A 121 22.82 -1.40 -3.58
C ILE A 121 21.60 -1.53 -2.65
N MET A 122 20.49 -0.87 -2.96
CA MET A 122 19.26 -0.96 -2.15
C MET A 122 18.69 -2.38 -2.16
N ASN A 123 18.67 -3.08 -3.31
CA ASN A 123 18.23 -4.47 -3.42
C ASN A 123 19.09 -5.44 -2.58
N LEU A 124 20.41 -5.23 -2.54
CA LEU A 124 21.34 -6.07 -1.79
C LEU A 124 21.24 -5.85 -0.27
N VAL A 125 21.10 -4.59 0.17
CA VAL A 125 20.86 -4.23 1.59
C VAL A 125 19.43 -4.60 2.04
N GLY A 126 18.47 -4.51 1.13
CA GLY A 126 17.06 -4.74 1.34
C GLY A 126 16.71 -6.18 1.73
N ALA A 127 15.43 -6.42 2.02
CA ALA A 127 14.93 -7.75 2.35
C ALA A 127 15.06 -8.73 1.17
N GLU A 128 15.13 -8.18 -0.05
CA GLU A 128 15.13 -8.91 -1.31
C GLU A 128 16.34 -9.81 -1.51
N SER A 129 17.51 -9.44 -0.99
CA SER A 129 18.70 -10.30 -1.08
C SER A 129 18.47 -11.67 -0.47
N ARG A 130 17.72 -11.75 0.65
CA ARG A 130 17.33 -13.03 1.26
C ARG A 130 16.28 -13.77 0.45
N TRP A 131 15.36 -13.08 -0.24
CA TRP A 131 14.41 -13.73 -1.15
C TRP A 131 15.12 -14.42 -2.31
N ALA A 132 16.17 -13.78 -2.82
CA ALA A 132 17.06 -14.35 -3.82
C ALA A 132 18.03 -15.40 -3.23
N GLY A 133 18.02 -15.60 -1.90
CA GLY A 133 18.86 -16.55 -1.21
C GLY A 133 20.32 -16.12 -1.06
N PHE A 134 20.66 -14.84 -1.15
CA PHE A 134 22.03 -14.41 -0.94
C PHE A 134 22.39 -14.44 0.56
N ASP A 135 23.55 -15.00 0.89
CA ASP A 135 24.11 -14.92 2.23
C ASP A 135 24.85 -13.61 2.46
N GLU A 136 25.15 -13.30 3.73
CA GLU A 136 25.76 -12.03 4.12
C GLU A 136 27.15 -11.80 3.51
N CYS A 137 27.94 -12.87 3.33
CA CYS A 137 29.28 -12.77 2.76
C CYS A 137 29.20 -12.40 1.27
N LEU A 138 28.33 -13.09 0.53
CA LEU A 138 28.07 -12.82 -0.87
C LEU A 138 27.52 -11.40 -1.09
N VAL A 139 26.59 -10.96 -0.22
CA VAL A 139 26.05 -9.59 -0.26
C VAL A 139 27.14 -8.55 -0.04
N GLU A 140 28.01 -8.73 0.96
CA GLU A 140 29.08 -7.76 1.23
C GLU A 140 30.11 -7.71 0.10
N GLU A 141 30.47 -8.85 -0.51
CA GLU A 141 31.34 -8.87 -1.69
C GLU A 141 30.71 -8.14 -2.88
N ALA A 142 29.43 -8.39 -3.16
CA ALA A 142 28.67 -7.71 -4.20
C ALA A 142 28.59 -6.19 -3.97
N LEU A 143 28.32 -5.76 -2.74
CA LEU A 143 28.30 -4.34 -2.36
C LEU A 143 29.67 -3.68 -2.57
N ASN A 144 30.75 -4.39 -2.25
CA ASN A 144 32.12 -3.90 -2.46
C ASN A 144 32.43 -3.68 -3.95
N ILE A 145 32.01 -4.58 -4.83
CA ILE A 145 32.16 -4.38 -6.29
C ILE A 145 31.47 -3.10 -6.75
N LEU A 146 30.21 -2.92 -6.33
CA LEU A 146 29.39 -1.79 -6.75
C LEU A 146 29.92 -0.45 -6.23
N VAL A 147 30.26 -0.37 -4.94
CA VAL A 147 30.73 0.88 -4.32
C VAL A 147 32.11 1.28 -4.84
N ASN A 148 33.02 0.31 -5.07
CA ASN A 148 34.34 0.61 -5.62
C ASN A 148 34.24 1.12 -7.07
N ALA A 149 33.35 0.54 -7.88
CA ALA A 149 33.07 1.04 -9.22
C ALA A 149 32.46 2.45 -9.19
N LEU A 150 31.51 2.69 -8.29
CA LEU A 150 30.85 3.99 -8.15
C LEU A 150 31.82 5.09 -7.67
N GLU A 151 32.74 4.78 -6.76
CA GLU A 151 33.82 5.69 -6.33
C GLU A 151 34.78 6.05 -7.47
N GLU A 152 35.14 5.07 -8.31
CA GLU A 152 35.95 5.31 -9.51
C GLU A 152 35.25 6.30 -10.44
N TRP A 153 33.95 6.07 -10.71
CA TRP A 153 33.16 6.92 -11.60
C TRP A 153 32.90 8.30 -11.02
N GLU A 154 32.68 8.40 -9.70
CA GLU A 154 32.61 9.65 -8.95
C GLU A 154 33.88 10.49 -9.17
N ASN A 155 35.06 9.87 -9.14
CA ASN A 155 36.34 10.55 -9.35
C ASN A 155 36.55 10.98 -10.82
N ILE A 156 36.12 10.17 -11.78
CA ILE A 156 36.10 10.56 -13.20
C ILE A 156 35.26 11.82 -13.35
N GLU A 157 34.07 11.83 -12.75
CA GLU A 157 33.16 12.96 -12.85
C GLU A 157 33.69 14.22 -12.16
N LYS A 158 34.29 14.10 -10.97
CA LYS A 158 35.01 15.21 -10.30
C LYS A 158 36.09 15.80 -11.21
N THR A 159 36.79 14.97 -11.98
CA THR A 159 37.82 15.44 -12.93
C THR A 159 37.20 16.18 -14.12
N GLU A 160 36.04 15.73 -14.60
CA GLU A 160 35.37 16.31 -15.77
C GLU A 160 34.58 17.59 -15.46
N LEU A 161 33.91 17.65 -14.30
CA LEU A 161 32.94 18.69 -13.93
C LEU A 161 33.32 19.48 -12.67
N GLY A 162 34.37 19.08 -11.95
CA GLY A 162 34.77 19.65 -10.65
C GLY A 162 33.99 19.12 -9.44
N ALA A 163 32.90 18.37 -9.67
CA ALA A 163 32.06 17.76 -8.65
C ALA A 163 31.31 16.53 -9.22
N PRO A 164 30.83 15.59 -8.39
CA PRO A 164 30.04 14.43 -8.85
C PRO A 164 28.58 14.81 -9.10
N THR A 165 28.35 15.76 -10.00
CA THR A 165 27.06 16.44 -10.21
C THR A 165 25.91 15.51 -10.61
N VAL A 166 26.14 14.62 -11.59
CA VAL A 166 25.18 13.65 -12.10
C VAL A 166 24.85 12.60 -11.03
N LEU A 167 25.85 12.07 -10.32
CA LEU A 167 25.60 11.13 -9.23
C LEU A 167 24.74 11.77 -8.13
N LEU A 168 25.11 12.98 -7.67
CA LEU A 168 24.32 13.72 -6.69
C LEU A 168 22.91 14.05 -7.20
N ALA A 169 22.77 14.40 -8.48
CA ALA A 169 21.47 14.68 -9.08
C ALA A 169 20.55 13.44 -9.12
N VAL A 170 21.09 12.24 -9.37
CA VAL A 170 20.33 10.99 -9.32
C VAL A 170 19.88 10.68 -7.88
N ILE A 171 20.78 10.83 -6.89
CA ILE A 171 20.42 10.66 -5.47
C ILE A 171 19.35 11.67 -5.06
N ASP A 172 19.53 12.95 -5.40
CA ASP A 172 18.57 14.01 -5.11
C ASP A 172 17.21 13.75 -5.78
N TYR A 173 17.21 13.23 -7.00
CA TYR A 173 15.98 12.86 -7.69
C TYR A 173 15.24 11.74 -6.95
N ASN A 174 15.95 10.70 -6.50
CA ASN A 174 15.36 9.60 -5.72
C ASN A 174 14.81 10.09 -4.38
N VAL A 175 15.55 10.95 -3.67
CA VAL A 175 15.07 11.63 -2.45
C VAL A 175 13.81 12.45 -2.74
N GLN A 176 13.76 13.21 -3.85
CA GLN A 176 12.57 13.96 -4.24
C GLN A 176 11.36 13.05 -4.48
N GLN A 177 11.54 11.89 -5.12
CA GLN A 177 10.44 10.94 -5.32
C GLN A 177 9.91 10.37 -3.99
N MET A 178 10.80 10.04 -3.06
CA MET A 178 10.40 9.59 -1.71
C MET A 178 9.61 10.66 -0.96
N MET A 179 9.99 11.93 -1.10
CA MET A 179 9.33 13.07 -0.45
C MET A 179 7.92 13.35 -0.98
N LYS A 180 7.55 12.87 -2.18
CA LYS A 180 6.18 13.00 -2.71
C LYS A 180 5.16 12.16 -1.92
N VAL A 181 5.60 11.07 -1.29
CA VAL A 181 4.71 10.12 -0.61
C VAL A 181 3.94 10.80 0.53
N ASN A 182 2.62 10.87 0.39
CA ASN A 182 1.70 11.52 1.33
C ASN A 182 2.10 12.98 1.62
N LYS A 183 2.50 13.72 0.58
CA LYS A 183 2.98 15.12 0.64
C LYS A 183 4.10 15.33 1.68
N GLY A 184 4.97 14.34 1.84
CA GLY A 184 6.10 14.39 2.77
C GLY A 184 5.76 14.03 4.22
N ASN A 185 4.50 13.66 4.51
CA ASN A 185 4.06 13.18 5.82
C ASN A 185 4.01 11.63 5.84
N SER A 186 5.17 11.00 5.74
CA SER A 186 5.27 9.53 5.66
C SER A 186 6.57 9.00 6.25
N LEU A 187 6.59 7.70 6.58
CA LEU A 187 7.82 6.98 6.92
C LEU A 187 8.85 7.09 5.78
N VAL A 188 8.42 6.91 4.53
CA VAL A 188 9.28 7.01 3.35
C VAL A 188 9.89 8.41 3.22
N ALA A 189 9.11 9.47 3.45
CA ALA A 189 9.65 10.84 3.46
C ALA A 189 10.63 11.07 4.63
N GLN A 190 10.42 10.47 5.79
CA GLN A 190 11.38 10.53 6.89
C GLN A 190 12.69 9.82 6.51
N MET A 191 12.62 8.62 5.92
CA MET A 191 13.78 7.90 5.40
C MET A 191 14.54 8.72 4.35
N ALA A 192 13.83 9.47 3.50
CA ALA A 192 14.43 10.35 2.51
C ALA A 192 15.25 11.48 3.14
N LYS A 193 14.72 12.11 4.20
CA LYS A 193 15.44 13.15 4.96
C LYS A 193 16.69 12.57 5.63
N ASP A 194 16.58 11.40 6.23
CA ASP A 194 17.70 10.74 6.91
C ASP A 194 18.79 10.34 5.92
N LEU A 195 18.41 9.85 4.74
CA LEU A 195 19.32 9.57 3.62
C LEU A 195 20.03 10.84 3.16
N ALA A 196 19.28 11.89 2.83
CA ALA A 196 19.82 13.16 2.32
C ALA A 196 20.80 13.82 3.31
N ASN A 197 20.48 13.79 4.62
CA ASN A 197 21.32 14.35 5.67
C ASN A 197 22.61 13.55 5.91
N SER A 198 22.67 12.30 5.44
CA SER A 198 23.81 11.40 5.62
C SER A 198 24.80 11.42 4.45
N ILE A 199 24.46 12.06 3.32
CA ILE A 199 25.35 12.13 2.15
C ILE A 199 26.50 13.11 2.40
N ASN A 200 27.73 12.63 2.23
CA ASN A 200 28.94 13.44 2.26
C ASN A 200 29.33 13.82 0.81
N PRO A 201 29.28 15.11 0.42
CA PRO A 201 29.62 15.55 -0.95
C PRO A 201 31.05 15.24 -1.39
N SER A 202 31.97 14.99 -0.44
CA SER A 202 33.36 14.62 -0.75
C SER A 202 33.57 13.13 -1.02
N ALA A 203 32.63 12.28 -0.60
CA ALA A 203 32.67 10.82 -0.70
C ALA A 203 31.23 10.28 -0.90
N VAL A 204 30.62 10.62 -2.04
CA VAL A 204 29.19 10.42 -2.28
C VAL A 204 28.85 8.94 -2.35
N ALA A 205 29.62 8.15 -3.10
CA ALA A 205 29.37 6.72 -3.27
C ALA A 205 29.40 5.95 -1.94
N ARG A 206 30.45 6.15 -1.13
CA ARG A 206 30.61 5.47 0.16
C ARG A 206 29.56 5.91 1.17
N SER A 207 29.34 7.23 1.30
CA SER A 207 28.34 7.76 2.24
C SER A 207 26.91 7.36 1.88
N TYR A 208 26.59 7.19 0.59
CA TYR A 208 25.30 6.64 0.17
C TYR A 208 25.10 5.20 0.65
N LEU A 209 26.10 4.32 0.45
CA LEU A 209 26.04 2.94 0.93
C LEU A 209 25.82 2.88 2.45
N ASP A 210 26.61 3.65 3.21
CA ASP A 210 26.50 3.72 4.67
C ASP A 210 25.12 4.21 5.11
N ALA A 211 24.60 5.24 4.43
CA ALA A 211 23.27 5.78 4.69
C ALA A 211 22.16 4.77 4.39
N VAL A 212 22.25 4.03 3.28
CA VAL A 212 21.28 2.99 2.93
C VAL A 212 21.31 1.84 3.94
N LYS A 213 22.51 1.34 4.32
CA LYS A 213 22.67 0.31 5.37
C LYS A 213 21.99 0.72 6.66
N LYS A 214 22.16 1.98 7.08
CA LYS A 214 21.54 2.52 8.29
C LYS A 214 20.03 2.69 8.16
N VAL A 215 19.57 3.47 7.18
CA VAL A 215 18.15 3.87 7.04
C VAL A 215 17.22 2.68 6.81
N PHE A 216 17.65 1.70 6.01
CA PHE A 216 16.84 0.52 5.72
C PHE A 216 17.09 -0.62 6.72
N GLY A 217 18.35 -0.90 7.06
CA GLY A 217 18.73 -2.01 7.94
C GLY A 217 18.31 -1.82 9.41
N GLU A 218 18.32 -0.59 9.92
CA GLU A 218 17.98 -0.32 11.33
C GLU A 218 16.49 -0.02 11.55
N ASN A 219 15.69 0.06 10.48
CA ASN A 219 14.28 0.40 10.52
C ASN A 219 13.47 -0.62 11.33
N VAL A 220 12.48 -0.15 12.10
CA VAL A 220 11.62 -1.02 12.92
C VAL A 220 10.91 -2.06 12.06
N TYR A 221 10.34 -1.69 10.91
CA TYR A 221 9.64 -2.65 10.04
C TYR A 221 10.56 -3.73 9.50
N ARG A 222 11.78 -3.34 9.11
CA ARG A 222 12.80 -4.30 8.68
C ARG A 222 13.12 -5.30 9.80
N LYS A 223 13.32 -4.83 11.03
CA LYS A 223 13.59 -5.69 12.19
C LYS A 223 12.42 -6.64 12.51
N VAL A 224 11.18 -6.16 12.40
CA VAL A 224 9.99 -7.00 12.62
C VAL A 224 9.88 -8.09 11.53
N TYR A 225 10.13 -7.71 10.27
CA TYR A 225 10.17 -8.64 9.14
C TYR A 225 11.26 -9.70 9.32
N ASP A 226 12.49 -9.28 9.68
CA ASP A 226 13.66 -10.15 9.86
C ASP A 226 13.45 -11.20 10.96
N LYS A 227 12.70 -10.83 12.01
CA LYS A 227 12.33 -11.71 13.11
C LYS A 227 11.12 -12.60 12.80
N GLY A 228 10.49 -12.44 11.63
CA GLY A 228 9.31 -13.21 11.23
C GLY A 228 8.07 -12.95 12.08
N LEU A 229 7.96 -11.76 12.69
CA LEU A 229 6.90 -11.45 13.65
C LEU A 229 5.56 -11.09 12.99
N CYS A 230 5.60 -10.50 11.80
CA CYS A 230 4.42 -10.10 11.04
C CYS A 230 4.79 -9.72 9.60
N LYS A 231 3.84 -9.87 8.66
CA LYS A 231 3.92 -9.27 7.32
C LYS A 231 3.32 -7.88 7.29
N PHE A 232 3.72 -7.08 6.30
CA PHE A 232 3.25 -5.71 6.14
C PHE A 232 2.80 -5.39 4.72
N GLY A 233 1.77 -4.54 4.65
CA GLY A 233 1.29 -3.92 3.44
C GLY A 233 1.12 -2.41 3.57
N ASN A 234 0.94 -1.73 2.45
CA ASN A 234 0.78 -0.27 2.38
C ASN A 234 -0.64 0.10 1.94
N ASP A 235 -1.30 1.04 2.61
CA ASP A 235 -2.62 1.56 2.21
C ASP A 235 -2.47 2.88 1.41
N TYR A 236 -1.56 2.86 0.43
CA TYR A 236 -1.24 4.02 -0.41
C TYR A 236 -0.61 3.55 -1.72
N ALA A 237 -0.90 4.22 -2.83
CA ALA A 237 -0.42 3.79 -4.14
C ALA A 237 1.03 4.21 -4.45
N LEU A 238 1.64 5.10 -3.66
CA LEU A 238 3.02 5.54 -3.81
C LEU A 238 3.92 4.99 -2.69
N GLY A 239 5.22 4.93 -2.95
CA GLY A 239 6.25 4.61 -1.95
C GLY A 239 6.66 3.13 -1.88
N LEU A 240 6.00 2.25 -2.64
CA LEU A 240 6.22 0.81 -2.54
C LEU A 240 7.64 0.38 -2.89
N ARG A 241 8.30 1.05 -3.83
CA ARG A 241 9.70 0.73 -4.19
C ARG A 241 10.59 0.66 -2.95
N TRP A 242 10.48 1.66 -2.07
CA TRP A 242 11.30 1.73 -0.86
C TRP A 242 10.77 0.87 0.29
N LEU A 243 9.45 0.74 0.42
CA LEU A 243 8.86 -0.14 1.44
C LEU A 243 9.17 -1.62 1.18
N ARG A 244 9.31 -2.03 -0.08
CA ARG A 244 9.74 -3.39 -0.46
C ARG A 244 11.08 -3.77 0.16
N HIS A 245 12.04 -2.83 0.21
CA HIS A 245 13.34 -3.05 0.86
C HIS A 245 13.25 -3.33 2.37
N LEU A 246 12.16 -2.90 3.02
CA LEU A 246 11.88 -3.20 4.42
C LEU A 246 11.18 -4.55 4.63
N GLY A 247 10.76 -5.22 3.55
CA GLY A 247 10.01 -6.48 3.60
C GLY A 247 8.49 -6.34 3.44
N TYR A 248 8.00 -5.20 2.92
CA TYR A 248 6.57 -5.07 2.60
C TYR A 248 6.23 -5.95 1.39
N VAL A 249 5.10 -6.64 1.47
CA VAL A 249 4.68 -7.67 0.50
C VAL A 249 3.27 -7.44 -0.05
N GLN A 250 2.62 -6.35 0.32
CA GLN A 250 1.24 -6.09 -0.07
C GLN A 250 0.99 -4.60 -0.26
N VAL A 251 0.07 -4.25 -1.16
CA VAL A 251 -0.51 -2.91 -1.22
C VAL A 251 -2.03 -2.99 -1.34
N SER A 252 -2.71 -2.22 -0.51
CA SER A 252 -4.15 -1.97 -0.59
C SER A 252 -4.38 -0.64 -1.29
N THR A 253 -5.12 -0.67 -2.40
CA THR A 253 -5.55 0.55 -3.10
C THR A 253 -7.03 0.53 -3.43
N ASN A 254 -7.54 1.67 -3.86
CA ASN A 254 -8.88 1.90 -4.39
C ASN A 254 -8.87 3.14 -5.29
N PRO A 255 -9.93 3.42 -6.07
CA PRO A 255 -9.95 4.59 -6.96
C PRO A 255 -9.68 5.93 -6.23
N PRO A 256 -10.21 6.18 -5.02
CA PRO A 256 -9.81 7.38 -4.26
C PRO A 256 -8.32 7.46 -3.90
N LEU A 257 -7.67 6.34 -3.58
CA LEU A 257 -6.22 6.30 -3.33
C LEU A 257 -5.42 6.49 -4.62
N ALA A 258 -5.89 5.97 -5.75
CA ALA A 258 -5.32 6.28 -7.07
C ALA A 258 -5.46 7.77 -7.40
N ALA A 259 -6.60 8.38 -7.09
CA ALA A 259 -6.81 9.82 -7.23
C ALA A 259 -5.79 10.63 -6.41
N ARG A 260 -5.54 10.23 -5.15
CA ARG A 260 -4.53 10.88 -4.30
C ARG A 260 -3.11 10.73 -4.84
N ALA A 261 -2.77 9.59 -5.44
CA ALA A 261 -1.45 9.42 -6.07
C ALA A 261 -1.22 10.44 -7.19
N TYR A 262 -2.25 10.71 -8.01
CA TYR A 262 -2.17 11.77 -9.02
C TYR A 262 -2.08 13.19 -8.42
N ASP A 263 -2.69 13.42 -7.26
CA ASP A 263 -2.61 14.72 -6.57
C ASP A 263 -1.24 14.94 -5.89
N ASP A 264 -0.60 13.86 -5.44
CA ASP A 264 0.72 13.90 -4.79
C ASP A 264 1.88 13.82 -5.80
N ASP A 265 1.66 13.19 -6.96
CA ASP A 265 2.65 13.09 -8.04
C ASP A 265 2.10 13.62 -9.38
N GLN A 266 2.44 14.87 -9.68
CA GLN A 266 2.07 15.53 -10.93
C GLN A 266 2.72 14.87 -12.16
N ASP A 267 3.89 14.24 -12.02
CA ASP A 267 4.57 13.56 -13.12
C ASP A 267 3.77 12.31 -13.55
N LEU A 268 3.16 11.61 -12.59
CA LEU A 268 2.25 10.49 -12.85
C LEU A 268 0.99 10.95 -13.60
N TRP A 269 0.40 12.10 -13.21
CA TRP A 269 -0.76 12.65 -13.92
C TRP A 269 -0.41 13.03 -15.36
N ASN A 270 0.72 13.71 -15.57
CA ASN A 270 1.18 14.09 -16.91
C ASN A 270 1.42 12.85 -17.79
N SER A 271 2.01 11.79 -17.22
CA SER A 271 2.21 10.51 -17.91
C SER A 271 0.88 9.87 -18.31
N PHE A 272 -0.14 9.96 -17.47
CA PHE A 272 -1.49 9.47 -17.82
C PHE A 272 -2.13 10.30 -18.94
N VAL A 273 -1.95 11.63 -18.94
CA VAL A 273 -2.42 12.50 -20.04
C VAL A 273 -1.81 12.08 -21.37
N ASP A 274 -0.49 11.82 -21.40
CA ASP A 274 0.20 11.39 -22.61
C ASP A 274 -0.22 9.98 -23.04
N TYR A 275 -0.42 9.08 -22.09
CA TYR A 275 -0.98 7.74 -22.35
C TYR A 275 -2.40 7.83 -22.94
N ALA A 276 -3.25 8.68 -22.38
CA ALA A 276 -4.61 8.90 -22.90
C ALA A 276 -4.58 9.43 -24.33
N LYS A 277 -3.76 10.45 -24.60
CA LYS A 277 -3.62 11.05 -25.94
C LYS A 277 -3.07 10.07 -26.98
N ASN A 278 -2.04 9.30 -26.63
CA ASN A 278 -1.25 8.56 -27.62
C ASN A 278 -1.65 7.09 -27.75
N VAL A 279 -2.27 6.52 -26.71
CA VAL A 279 -2.62 5.10 -26.63
C VAL A 279 -4.14 4.93 -26.54
N LEU A 280 -4.81 5.50 -25.52
CA LEU A 280 -6.24 5.27 -25.33
C LEU A 280 -7.08 5.81 -26.47
N SER A 281 -6.74 6.98 -27.02
CA SER A 281 -7.46 7.58 -28.16
C SER A 281 -7.48 6.68 -29.41
N LYS A 282 -6.45 5.84 -29.59
CA LYS A 282 -6.33 4.91 -30.71
C LYS A 282 -6.97 3.56 -30.39
N LYS A 283 -6.83 3.10 -29.15
CA LYS A 283 -7.34 1.79 -28.70
C LYS A 283 -8.85 1.80 -28.47
N PHE A 284 -9.39 2.91 -27.96
CA PHE A 284 -10.80 3.10 -27.63
C PHE A 284 -11.31 4.47 -28.16
N PRO A 285 -11.33 4.67 -29.49
CA PRO A 285 -11.79 5.95 -30.07
C PRO A 285 -13.22 6.32 -29.64
N GLU A 286 -14.06 5.34 -29.32
CA GLU A 286 -15.41 5.53 -28.80
C GLU A 286 -15.44 6.21 -27.43
N TRP A 287 -14.44 6.02 -26.57
CA TRP A 287 -14.33 6.69 -25.27
C TRP A 287 -14.11 8.20 -25.44
N PHE A 288 -13.46 8.62 -26.52
CA PHE A 288 -13.19 10.02 -26.81
C PHE A 288 -14.35 10.70 -27.54
N LYS A 289 -15.16 9.91 -28.26
CA LYS A 289 -16.37 10.37 -28.94
C LYS A 289 -17.55 10.59 -27.98
N ASP A 290 -17.71 9.70 -27.00
CA ASP A 290 -18.79 9.77 -26.00
C ASP A 290 -18.26 9.41 -24.59
N PRO A 291 -17.46 10.31 -23.96
CA PRO A 291 -16.80 10.00 -22.69
C PRO A 291 -17.76 9.71 -21.54
N ASP A 292 -18.97 10.28 -21.56
CA ASP A 292 -19.96 10.08 -20.48
C ASP A 292 -20.52 8.65 -20.48
N LYS A 293 -20.70 8.06 -21.66
CA LYS A 293 -21.16 6.66 -21.79
C LYS A 293 -20.15 5.65 -21.25
N TYR A 294 -18.84 5.95 -21.37
CA TYR A 294 -17.75 5.07 -20.94
C TYR A 294 -17.07 5.57 -19.65
N ALA A 295 -17.78 6.37 -18.85
CA ALA A 295 -17.21 7.04 -17.69
C ALA A 295 -16.54 6.08 -16.69
N ASP A 296 -17.18 4.94 -16.42
CA ASP A 296 -16.65 3.94 -15.50
C ASP A 296 -15.40 3.26 -16.07
N ASP A 297 -15.41 2.87 -17.36
CA ASP A 297 -14.27 2.25 -18.03
C ASP A 297 -13.04 3.17 -18.01
N ILE A 298 -13.24 4.46 -18.31
CA ILE A 298 -12.21 5.50 -18.27
C ILE A 298 -11.60 5.62 -16.87
N ALA A 299 -12.44 5.66 -15.82
CA ALA A 299 -11.96 5.78 -14.44
C ALA A 299 -11.24 4.52 -13.95
N MET A 300 -11.70 3.34 -14.37
CA MET A 300 -11.06 2.07 -14.03
C MET A 300 -9.72 1.90 -14.75
N GLU A 301 -9.58 2.38 -15.98
CA GLU A 301 -8.31 2.42 -16.72
C GLU A 301 -7.32 3.43 -16.11
N ALA A 302 -7.78 4.60 -15.69
CA ALA A 302 -6.96 5.56 -14.95
C ALA A 302 -6.50 4.97 -13.60
N THR A 303 -7.37 4.24 -12.90
CA THR A 303 -7.00 3.50 -11.69
C THR A 303 -5.93 2.45 -12.00
N ARG A 304 -6.09 1.66 -13.07
CA ARG A 304 -5.10 0.66 -13.50
C ARG A 304 -3.74 1.31 -13.77
N PHE A 305 -3.72 2.41 -14.53
CA PHE A 305 -2.50 3.13 -14.89
C PHE A 305 -1.74 3.59 -13.66
N ALA A 306 -2.44 4.18 -12.68
CA ALA A 306 -1.83 4.64 -11.42
C ALA A 306 -1.20 3.50 -10.59
N LEU A 307 -1.58 2.25 -10.84
CA LEU A 307 -1.12 1.08 -10.10
C LEU A 307 -0.06 0.25 -10.84
N MET A 308 0.26 0.57 -12.10
CA MET A 308 1.22 -0.23 -12.89
C MET A 308 2.59 -0.37 -12.22
N ASP A 309 3.13 0.72 -11.65
CA ASP A 309 4.40 0.65 -10.92
C ASP A 309 4.32 -0.32 -9.71
N ASN A 310 3.17 -0.38 -9.04
CA ASN A 310 2.97 -1.30 -7.92
C ASN A 310 2.99 -2.77 -8.36
N PHE A 311 2.39 -3.08 -9.52
CA PHE A 311 2.45 -4.42 -10.08
C PHE A 311 3.88 -4.81 -10.44
N TYR A 312 4.67 -3.89 -11.01
CA TYR A 312 6.08 -4.10 -11.35
C TYR A 312 6.97 -4.30 -10.12
N VAL A 313 6.86 -3.40 -9.13
CA VAL A 313 7.66 -3.45 -7.89
C VAL A 313 7.52 -4.79 -7.18
N PHE A 314 6.34 -5.39 -7.19
CA PHE A 314 6.08 -6.63 -6.49
C PHE A 314 6.18 -7.91 -7.33
N ARG A 315 6.66 -7.85 -8.59
CA ARG A 315 6.88 -9.07 -9.40
C ARG A 315 7.86 -10.04 -8.75
N VAL A 316 8.96 -9.53 -8.19
CA VAL A 316 9.98 -10.35 -7.52
C VAL A 316 9.39 -11.16 -6.36
N PRO A 317 8.81 -10.56 -5.30
CA PRO A 317 8.23 -11.32 -4.20
C PRO A 317 7.08 -12.24 -4.67
N PHE A 318 6.31 -11.84 -5.68
CA PHE A 318 5.22 -12.68 -6.20
C PHE A 318 5.67 -13.98 -6.83
N ILE A 319 6.66 -13.93 -7.72
CA ILE A 319 7.16 -15.14 -8.38
C ILE A 319 7.94 -16.00 -7.38
N LEU A 320 8.84 -15.41 -6.59
CA LEU A 320 9.71 -16.15 -5.68
C LEU A 320 8.94 -16.82 -4.53
N SER A 321 7.87 -16.19 -4.04
CA SER A 321 7.02 -16.75 -2.97
C SER A 321 5.97 -17.75 -3.46
N ARG A 322 5.94 -18.04 -4.77
CA ARG A 322 4.88 -18.84 -5.41
C ARG A 322 3.49 -18.28 -5.12
N TYR A 323 3.33 -16.99 -5.43
CA TYR A 323 2.08 -16.23 -5.39
C TYR A 323 1.54 -15.96 -3.96
N HIS A 324 2.40 -16.06 -2.94
CA HIS A 324 2.05 -15.83 -1.54
C HIS A 324 2.18 -14.35 -1.13
N ASP A 325 3.17 -13.67 -1.69
CA ASP A 325 3.56 -12.31 -1.35
C ASP A 325 3.64 -11.45 -2.62
N GLY A 326 3.75 -10.14 -2.50
CA GLY A 326 3.84 -9.22 -3.64
C GLY A 326 2.49 -8.88 -4.30
N LEU A 327 1.41 -8.75 -3.52
CA LEU A 327 0.06 -8.60 -4.05
C LEU A 327 -0.39 -7.15 -4.09
N VAL A 328 -1.06 -6.79 -5.19
CA VAL A 328 -1.64 -5.46 -5.41
C VAL A 328 -3.16 -5.55 -5.39
N SER A 329 -3.78 -4.81 -4.47
CA SER A 329 -5.24 -4.75 -4.37
C SER A 329 -5.80 -3.76 -5.37
N TYR A 330 -6.66 -4.23 -6.27
CA TYR A 330 -7.43 -3.43 -7.20
C TYR A 330 -8.91 -3.51 -6.85
N GLN A 331 -9.55 -2.38 -6.57
CA GLN A 331 -10.97 -2.39 -6.21
C GLN A 331 -11.88 -2.36 -7.44
N LEU A 332 -12.89 -3.24 -7.44
CA LEU A 332 -13.96 -3.24 -8.45
C LEU A 332 -14.79 -1.96 -8.37
N ASN A 333 -15.48 -1.64 -9.46
CA ASN A 333 -16.44 -0.53 -9.48
C ASN A 333 -17.45 -0.71 -8.32
N PRO A 334 -17.52 0.22 -7.35
CA PRO A 334 -18.40 0.07 -6.20
C PRO A 334 -19.89 0.02 -6.59
N LEU A 335 -20.26 0.50 -7.78
CA LEU A 335 -21.64 0.52 -8.28
C LEU A 335 -22.16 -0.88 -8.67
N ILE A 336 -21.28 -1.87 -8.83
CA ILE A 336 -21.65 -3.26 -9.16
C ILE A 336 -21.38 -4.24 -8.02
N ALA A 337 -21.00 -3.76 -6.82
CA ALA A 337 -20.57 -4.59 -5.70
C ALA A 337 -21.63 -5.58 -5.17
N SER A 338 -22.91 -5.35 -5.47
CA SER A 338 -24.02 -6.24 -5.13
C SER A 338 -24.34 -7.28 -6.21
N ASP A 339 -23.71 -7.20 -7.39
CA ASP A 339 -23.95 -8.05 -8.55
C ASP A 339 -22.73 -8.96 -8.78
N ALA A 340 -22.85 -10.23 -8.37
CA ALA A 340 -21.75 -11.19 -8.43
C ALA A 340 -21.30 -11.45 -9.87
N GLN A 341 -22.24 -11.56 -10.81
CA GLN A 341 -21.93 -11.86 -12.21
C GLN A 341 -21.14 -10.72 -12.85
N LYS A 342 -21.61 -9.47 -12.71
CA LYS A 342 -20.89 -8.30 -13.26
C LYS A 342 -19.54 -8.09 -12.59
N SER A 343 -19.46 -8.30 -11.28
CA SER A 343 -18.22 -8.16 -10.51
C SER A 343 -17.14 -9.15 -10.96
N VAL A 344 -17.52 -10.43 -11.14
CA VAL A 344 -16.60 -11.47 -11.62
C VAL A 344 -16.17 -11.22 -13.06
N GLU A 345 -17.08 -10.78 -13.93
CA GLU A 345 -16.74 -10.45 -15.33
C GLU A 345 -15.75 -9.28 -15.43
N ALA A 346 -15.97 -8.22 -14.65
CA ALA A 346 -15.06 -7.07 -14.60
C ALA A 346 -13.68 -7.47 -14.08
N ALA A 347 -13.63 -8.27 -13.01
CA ALA A 347 -12.38 -8.80 -12.47
C ALA A 347 -11.59 -9.64 -13.49
N ARG A 348 -12.30 -10.52 -14.22
CA ARG A 348 -11.70 -11.37 -15.26
C ARG A 348 -11.11 -10.55 -16.40
N THR A 349 -11.86 -9.56 -16.89
CA THR A 349 -11.40 -8.66 -17.96
C THR A 349 -10.16 -7.90 -17.55
N PHE A 350 -10.14 -7.36 -16.32
CA PHE A 350 -8.98 -6.66 -15.78
C PHE A 350 -7.76 -7.58 -15.67
N ALA A 351 -7.94 -8.79 -15.12
CA ALA A 351 -6.85 -9.75 -14.96
C ALA A 351 -6.21 -10.12 -16.30
N GLN A 352 -7.02 -10.34 -17.35
CA GLN A 352 -6.53 -10.65 -18.70
C GLN A 352 -5.71 -9.50 -19.30
N TRP A 353 -6.14 -8.25 -19.12
CA TRP A 353 -5.38 -7.10 -19.63
C TRP A 353 -4.06 -6.92 -18.88
N LEU A 354 -4.10 -7.09 -17.57
CA LEU A 354 -2.90 -6.99 -16.74
C LEU A 354 -1.90 -8.11 -17.08
N GLU A 355 -2.37 -9.32 -17.38
CA GLU A 355 -1.51 -10.43 -17.80
C GLU A 355 -0.70 -10.09 -19.06
N GLU A 356 -1.30 -9.44 -20.06
CA GLU A 356 -0.61 -9.03 -21.28
C GLU A 356 0.50 -8.00 -21.00
N ASP A 357 0.24 -7.02 -20.14
CA ASP A 357 1.25 -6.02 -19.75
C ASP A 357 2.40 -6.67 -18.96
N LEU A 358 2.05 -7.54 -17.99
CA LEU A 358 3.02 -8.19 -17.13
C LEU A 358 3.86 -9.23 -17.86
N LYS A 359 3.31 -9.88 -18.89
CA LYS A 359 4.05 -10.82 -19.73
C LYS A 359 5.25 -10.15 -20.38
N VAL A 360 5.09 -8.93 -20.90
CA VAL A 360 6.21 -8.17 -21.47
C VAL A 360 7.26 -7.88 -20.41
N TYR A 361 6.85 -7.36 -19.25
CA TYR A 361 7.77 -7.04 -18.17
C TYR A 361 8.52 -8.28 -17.65
N ASP A 362 7.82 -9.38 -17.43
CA ASP A 362 8.37 -10.64 -16.92
C ASP A 362 9.36 -11.31 -17.89
N GLU A 363 9.19 -11.14 -19.20
CA GLU A 363 10.17 -11.64 -20.18
C GLU A 363 11.52 -10.94 -20.04
N TYR A 364 11.53 -9.65 -19.67
CA TYR A 364 12.75 -8.92 -19.37
C TYR A 364 13.26 -9.19 -17.96
N LEU A 365 12.39 -9.19 -16.94
CA LEU A 365 12.79 -9.43 -15.55
C LEU A 365 13.42 -10.82 -15.40
N TRP A 366 12.80 -11.82 -16.02
CA TRP A 366 13.18 -13.22 -15.88
C TRP A 366 13.99 -13.76 -17.06
N TRP A 367 14.63 -12.89 -17.84
CA TRP A 367 15.44 -13.29 -18.98
C TRP A 367 16.54 -14.28 -18.56
N GLY A 368 16.66 -15.42 -19.25
CA GLY A 368 17.65 -16.44 -18.92
C GLY A 368 17.38 -17.24 -17.63
N TYR A 369 16.28 -16.99 -16.90
CA TYR A 369 15.89 -17.78 -15.73
C TYR A 369 14.73 -18.73 -16.02
N ASN A 370 14.63 -19.77 -15.19
CA ASN A 370 13.49 -20.69 -15.20
C ASN A 370 12.45 -20.26 -14.17
N VAL A 371 11.34 -19.69 -14.64
CA VAL A 371 10.20 -19.28 -13.80
C VAL A 371 8.92 -20.02 -14.21
N PRO A 372 8.03 -20.35 -13.26
CA PRO A 372 6.91 -21.27 -13.53
C PRO A 372 5.84 -20.68 -14.45
N GLU A 373 5.49 -19.40 -14.29
CA GLU A 373 4.39 -18.76 -15.02
C GLU A 373 4.68 -17.26 -15.16
N LYS A 374 5.05 -16.82 -16.38
CA LYS A 374 5.24 -15.40 -16.72
C LYS A 374 3.90 -14.75 -17.06
N GLY A 375 3.73 -13.50 -16.69
CA GLY A 375 2.52 -12.71 -16.95
C GLY A 375 1.43 -12.88 -15.89
N ARG A 376 1.45 -13.96 -15.09
CA ARG A 376 0.43 -14.19 -14.06
C ARG A 376 0.21 -12.95 -13.19
N PRO A 377 -1.01 -12.39 -13.14
CA PRO A 377 -1.28 -11.18 -12.35
C PRO A 377 -1.01 -11.36 -10.86
N ASN A 378 -0.18 -10.48 -10.29
CA ASN A 378 -0.01 -10.34 -8.84
C ASN A 378 -1.12 -9.49 -8.22
N LEU A 379 -2.35 -9.93 -8.48
CA LEU A 379 -3.59 -9.19 -8.27
C LEU A 379 -4.41 -9.82 -7.15
N VAL A 380 -4.94 -8.97 -6.28
CA VAL A 380 -6.09 -9.29 -5.44
C VAL A 380 -7.23 -8.31 -5.72
N VAL A 381 -8.40 -8.84 -6.05
CA VAL A 381 -9.56 -8.03 -6.38
C VAL A 381 -10.25 -7.61 -5.09
N LYS A 382 -10.37 -6.30 -4.86
CA LYS A 382 -10.95 -5.77 -3.63
C LYS A 382 -12.48 -5.80 -3.71
N VAL A 383 -13.12 -6.62 -2.87
CA VAL A 383 -14.56 -6.92 -2.90
C VAL A 383 -15.21 -6.41 -1.63
N ALA A 384 -16.31 -5.65 -1.75
CA ALA A 384 -17.00 -5.09 -0.59
C ALA A 384 -17.92 -6.14 0.09
N ALA A 385 -17.68 -6.44 1.36
CA ALA A 385 -18.50 -7.30 2.22
C ALA A 385 -19.79 -6.64 2.71
N ALA A 386 -20.22 -5.53 2.09
CA ALA A 386 -21.49 -4.89 2.39
C ALA A 386 -22.70 -5.70 1.88
N TYR A 387 -22.48 -6.69 0.99
CA TYR A 387 -23.53 -7.49 0.37
C TYR A 387 -23.21 -8.99 0.46
N PRO A 388 -24.23 -9.87 0.61
CA PRO A 388 -24.04 -11.33 0.56
C PRO A 388 -23.35 -11.83 -0.71
N ALA A 389 -23.51 -11.11 -1.82
CA ALA A 389 -22.87 -11.43 -3.10
C ALA A 389 -21.33 -11.55 -2.99
N SER A 390 -20.71 -10.89 -2.01
CA SER A 390 -19.27 -10.99 -1.75
C SER A 390 -18.78 -12.43 -1.50
N ILE A 391 -19.62 -13.29 -0.90
CA ILE A 391 -19.28 -14.71 -0.69
C ILE A 391 -19.14 -15.44 -2.02
N GLU A 392 -20.08 -15.22 -2.94
CA GLU A 392 -20.05 -15.85 -4.28
C GLU A 392 -18.90 -15.28 -5.12
N ILE A 393 -18.69 -13.97 -5.09
CA ILE A 393 -17.59 -13.31 -5.79
C ILE A 393 -16.26 -13.89 -5.31
N ALA A 394 -16.03 -13.98 -4.00
CA ALA A 394 -14.81 -14.56 -3.44
C ALA A 394 -14.59 -16.01 -3.91
N GLU A 395 -15.64 -16.84 -3.88
CA GLU A 395 -15.56 -18.23 -4.36
C GLU A 395 -15.15 -18.29 -5.85
N LYS A 396 -15.79 -17.49 -6.70
CA LYS A 396 -15.56 -17.51 -8.15
C LYS A 396 -14.19 -16.99 -8.55
N LEU A 397 -13.70 -15.94 -7.89
CA LEU A 397 -12.36 -15.40 -8.16
C LEU A 397 -11.28 -16.43 -7.80
N ASN A 398 -11.36 -17.02 -6.61
CA ASN A 398 -10.40 -18.02 -6.18
C ASN A 398 -10.43 -19.28 -7.03
N GLU A 399 -11.60 -19.69 -7.52
CA GLU A 399 -11.74 -20.81 -8.45
C GLU A 399 -10.92 -20.60 -9.74
N MET A 400 -10.69 -19.35 -10.15
CA MET A 400 -9.87 -18.97 -11.31
C MET A 400 -8.39 -18.73 -10.95
N GLY A 401 -8.00 -18.86 -9.68
CA GLY A 401 -6.66 -18.50 -9.22
C GLY A 401 -6.42 -16.97 -9.18
N ILE A 402 -7.48 -16.17 -9.13
CA ILE A 402 -7.42 -14.72 -8.89
C ILE A 402 -7.74 -14.48 -7.42
N GLY A 403 -6.82 -13.87 -6.68
CA GLY A 403 -7.05 -13.60 -5.27
C GLY A 403 -8.08 -12.49 -5.05
N GLN A 404 -8.67 -12.45 -3.87
CA GLN A 404 -9.56 -11.38 -3.39
C GLN A 404 -8.94 -10.66 -2.20
N ASN A 405 -9.32 -9.40 -2.02
CA ASN A 405 -9.13 -8.65 -0.79
C ASN A 405 -10.50 -8.16 -0.31
N ILE A 406 -11.07 -8.78 0.71
CA ILE A 406 -12.38 -8.38 1.22
C ILE A 406 -12.24 -7.05 1.96
N THR A 407 -13.14 -6.10 1.73
CA THR A 407 -13.16 -4.76 2.35
C THR A 407 -14.57 -4.41 2.80
N VAL A 408 -14.76 -3.29 3.52
CA VAL A 408 -16.08 -2.93 4.08
C VAL A 408 -16.60 -4.07 4.97
N SER A 409 -15.65 -4.68 5.68
CA SER A 409 -15.83 -5.75 6.63
C SER A 409 -15.53 -5.24 8.03
N TYR A 410 -16.44 -5.53 8.96
CA TYR A 410 -16.41 -5.03 10.33
C TYR A 410 -16.76 -6.10 11.36
N THR A 411 -17.25 -7.26 10.92
CA THR A 411 -17.92 -8.22 11.78
C THR A 411 -17.33 -9.62 11.61
N VAL A 412 -17.37 -10.41 12.68
CA VAL A 412 -16.99 -11.83 12.64
C VAL A 412 -17.77 -12.59 11.57
N ALA A 413 -19.06 -12.27 11.41
CA ALA A 413 -19.92 -12.90 10.42
C ALA A 413 -19.47 -12.65 8.97
N GLN A 414 -19.11 -11.42 8.63
CA GLN A 414 -18.60 -11.09 7.29
C GLN A 414 -17.31 -11.85 6.99
N GLU A 415 -16.32 -11.75 7.88
CA GLU A 415 -14.98 -12.28 7.63
C GLU A 415 -14.98 -13.81 7.55
N VAL A 416 -15.61 -14.49 8.51
CA VAL A 416 -15.62 -15.97 8.53
C VAL A 416 -16.38 -16.56 7.35
N LEU A 417 -17.54 -15.98 6.97
CA LEU A 417 -18.34 -16.52 5.87
C LEU A 417 -17.70 -16.28 4.50
N VAL A 418 -17.08 -15.11 4.29
CA VAL A 418 -16.40 -14.83 3.03
C VAL A 418 -15.08 -15.60 2.92
N ALA A 419 -14.32 -15.75 4.02
CA ALA A 419 -13.15 -16.62 4.07
C ALA A 419 -13.50 -18.06 3.67
N TYR A 420 -14.61 -18.61 4.18
CA TYR A 420 -15.08 -19.93 3.77
C TYR A 420 -15.51 -19.97 2.28
N GLY A 421 -16.08 -18.88 1.77
CA GLY A 421 -16.28 -18.64 0.33
C GLY A 421 -14.99 -18.80 -0.48
N ALA A 422 -13.93 -18.13 -0.05
CA ALA A 422 -12.62 -18.21 -0.67
C ALA A 422 -12.03 -19.63 -0.62
N MET A 423 -12.07 -20.29 0.55
CA MET A 423 -11.59 -21.67 0.72
C MET A 423 -12.27 -22.64 -0.26
N LYS A 424 -13.59 -22.51 -0.48
CA LYS A 424 -14.32 -23.30 -1.50
C LYS A 424 -13.77 -23.07 -2.91
N GLY A 425 -13.52 -21.82 -3.28
CA GLY A 425 -12.95 -21.46 -4.57
C GLY A 425 -11.54 -22.03 -4.75
N MET A 426 -10.69 -21.89 -3.75
CA MET A 426 -9.32 -22.43 -3.77
C MET A 426 -9.30 -23.95 -3.86
N ALA A 427 -10.21 -24.65 -3.16
CA ALA A 427 -10.35 -26.10 -3.26
C ALA A 427 -10.68 -26.54 -4.71
N LYS A 428 -11.56 -25.79 -5.39
CA LYS A 428 -11.86 -26.02 -6.82
C LYS A 428 -10.66 -25.73 -7.73
N ALA A 429 -9.89 -24.70 -7.44
CA ALA A 429 -8.69 -24.33 -8.20
C ALA A 429 -7.60 -25.42 -8.08
N ILE A 430 -7.29 -25.85 -6.86
CA ILE A 430 -6.28 -26.89 -6.60
C ILE A 430 -6.62 -28.19 -7.33
N ARG A 431 -7.89 -28.60 -7.34
CA ARG A 431 -8.33 -29.80 -8.06
C ARG A 431 -8.15 -29.71 -9.58
N LYS A 432 -8.02 -28.50 -10.13
CA LYS A 432 -7.69 -28.23 -11.54
C LYS A 432 -6.17 -28.08 -11.77
N GLY A 433 -5.36 -28.20 -10.73
CA GLY A 433 -3.91 -27.92 -10.79
C GLY A 433 -3.57 -26.43 -10.75
N VAL A 434 -4.54 -25.55 -10.46
CA VAL A 434 -4.32 -24.11 -10.37
C VAL A 434 -3.88 -23.78 -8.93
N MET A 435 -2.65 -23.30 -8.78
CA MET A 435 -2.13 -22.83 -7.50
C MET A 435 -2.93 -21.60 -7.02
N PRO A 436 -3.49 -21.59 -5.81
CA PRO A 436 -4.14 -20.40 -5.28
C PRO A 436 -3.17 -19.23 -5.06
N VAL A 437 -3.66 -18.03 -5.33
CA VAL A 437 -2.99 -16.77 -4.99
C VAL A 437 -3.34 -16.39 -3.56
N GLN A 438 -2.45 -15.68 -2.87
CA GLN A 438 -2.74 -15.11 -1.56
C GLN A 438 -3.99 -14.22 -1.61
N THR A 439 -4.76 -14.25 -0.53
CA THR A 439 -5.97 -13.48 -0.36
C THR A 439 -5.97 -12.81 1.00
N TYR A 440 -6.80 -11.79 1.13
CA TYR A 440 -6.84 -10.97 2.33
C TYR A 440 -8.27 -10.70 2.77
N ASP A 441 -8.49 -10.67 4.07
CA ASP A 441 -9.72 -10.15 4.66
C ASP A 441 -9.39 -8.85 5.43
N THR A 442 -9.71 -7.70 4.82
CA THR A 442 -9.46 -6.39 5.43
C THR A 442 -10.46 -6.14 6.56
N ASN A 443 -10.01 -6.27 7.80
CA ASN A 443 -10.76 -5.85 8.98
C ASN A 443 -10.68 -4.33 9.14
N MET A 444 -11.81 -3.63 9.02
CA MET A 444 -11.87 -2.16 9.13
C MET A 444 -12.12 -1.68 10.57
N GLY A 445 -11.38 -2.24 11.53
CA GLY A 445 -11.58 -2.01 12.97
C GLY A 445 -11.60 -0.53 13.39
N GLY A 446 -10.72 0.30 12.82
CA GLY A 446 -10.71 1.74 13.15
C GLY A 446 -11.91 2.53 12.61
N ARG A 447 -12.61 2.02 11.59
CA ARG A 447 -13.90 2.59 11.13
C ARG A 447 -15.07 2.09 11.97
N LEU A 448 -15.00 0.85 12.48
CA LEU A 448 -15.95 0.37 13.49
C LEU A 448 -15.86 1.20 14.78
N GLU A 449 -14.64 1.49 15.25
CA GLU A 449 -14.39 2.39 16.38
C GLU A 449 -15.03 3.77 16.14
N ASP A 450 -14.76 4.39 14.96
CA ASP A 450 -15.35 5.67 14.58
C ASP A 450 -16.89 5.61 14.64
N HIS A 451 -17.50 4.56 14.06
CA HIS A 451 -18.96 4.40 14.04
C HIS A 451 -19.56 4.25 15.43
N LEU A 452 -19.07 3.28 16.23
CA LEU A 452 -19.60 3.00 17.57
C LEU A 452 -19.52 4.23 18.44
N ARG A 453 -18.39 4.96 18.38
CA ARG A 453 -18.20 6.19 19.16
C ARG A 453 -19.18 7.28 18.76
N GLU A 454 -19.42 7.49 17.47
CA GLU A 454 -20.40 8.47 16.97
C GLU A 454 -21.82 8.14 17.45
N GLU A 455 -22.27 6.90 17.25
CA GLU A 455 -23.63 6.49 17.62
C GLU A 455 -23.81 6.54 19.14
N ILE A 456 -22.87 6.01 19.92
CA ILE A 456 -22.95 6.01 21.38
C ILE A 456 -22.91 7.44 21.93
N ALA A 457 -22.08 8.32 21.36
CA ALA A 457 -22.04 9.72 21.77
C ALA A 457 -23.37 10.44 21.52
N ALA A 458 -23.96 10.22 20.33
CA ALA A 458 -25.26 10.77 19.97
C ALA A 458 -26.35 10.22 20.89
N ASP A 459 -26.36 8.92 21.15
CA ASP A 459 -27.33 8.24 22.02
C ASP A 459 -27.28 8.77 23.45
N LEU A 460 -26.08 8.94 24.02
CA LEU A 460 -25.90 9.51 25.35
C LEU A 460 -26.44 10.93 25.41
N LEU A 461 -26.14 11.75 24.40
CA LEU A 461 -26.61 13.13 24.34
C LEU A 461 -28.13 13.18 24.20
N VAL A 462 -28.71 12.43 23.27
CA VAL A 462 -30.17 12.37 23.03
C VAL A 462 -30.90 11.91 24.28
N LYS A 463 -30.49 10.81 24.92
CA LYS A 463 -31.11 10.33 26.17
C LYS A 463 -31.05 11.35 27.31
N GLY A 464 -29.99 12.16 27.36
CA GLY A 464 -29.89 13.26 28.31
C GLY A 464 -30.87 14.40 27.99
N LEU A 465 -31.05 14.70 26.72
CA LEU A 465 -31.92 15.78 26.25
C LEU A 465 -33.41 15.42 26.26
N GLU A 466 -33.78 14.14 26.09
CA GLU A 466 -35.17 13.65 26.00
C GLU A 466 -36.03 14.02 27.22
N LYS A 467 -35.42 14.24 28.38
CA LYS A 467 -36.12 14.59 29.62
C LYS A 467 -36.27 16.10 29.84
N LEU A 468 -35.77 16.93 28.92
CA LEU A 468 -35.74 18.37 29.05
C LEU A 468 -36.79 19.06 28.15
N PRO A 469 -37.24 20.27 28.53
CA PRO A 469 -37.96 21.15 27.63
C PRO A 469 -37.17 21.42 26.34
N THR A 470 -37.86 21.48 25.18
CA THR A 470 -37.24 21.62 23.86
C THR A 470 -36.32 22.83 23.73
N ASP A 471 -36.72 23.97 24.30
CA ASP A 471 -35.93 25.20 24.34
C ASP A 471 -34.61 25.02 25.11
N LYS A 472 -34.66 24.35 26.26
CA LYS A 472 -33.47 24.00 27.03
C LYS A 472 -32.58 23.01 26.28
N ALA A 473 -33.16 21.98 25.68
CA ALA A 473 -32.42 21.00 24.89
C ALA A 473 -31.69 21.66 23.71
N MET A 474 -32.38 22.54 22.97
CA MET A 474 -31.80 23.30 21.87
C MET A 474 -30.69 24.26 22.33
N SER A 475 -30.85 24.90 23.49
CA SER A 475 -29.81 25.75 24.07
C SER A 475 -28.51 24.98 24.37
N ILE A 476 -28.63 23.76 24.92
CA ILE A 476 -27.46 22.89 25.17
C ILE A 476 -26.78 22.51 23.84
N LEU A 477 -27.56 22.14 22.83
CA LEU A 477 -27.03 21.79 21.50
C LEU A 477 -26.32 22.98 20.84
N GLU A 478 -26.86 24.20 20.97
CA GLU A 478 -26.22 25.41 20.46
C GLU A 478 -24.88 25.70 21.14
N LYS A 479 -24.83 25.58 22.48
CA LYS A 479 -23.58 25.73 23.24
C LYS A 479 -22.54 24.69 22.82
N LEU A 480 -22.97 23.44 22.63
CA LEU A 480 -22.10 22.36 22.15
C LEU A 480 -21.57 22.68 20.75
N ALA A 481 -22.43 23.10 19.82
CA ALA A 481 -22.05 23.49 18.47
C ALA A 481 -20.99 24.60 18.47
N LYS A 482 -21.19 25.65 19.27
CA LYS A 482 -20.21 26.74 19.45
C LYS A 482 -18.90 26.24 20.05
N GLY A 483 -18.96 25.41 21.09
CA GLY A 483 -17.77 24.84 21.73
C GLY A 483 -16.99 23.89 20.83
N LEU A 484 -17.64 23.28 19.84
CA LEU A 484 -17.02 22.44 18.81
C LEU A 484 -16.64 23.22 17.54
N ASN A 485 -16.79 24.55 17.53
CA ASN A 485 -16.48 25.44 16.41
C ASN A 485 -17.27 25.12 15.13
N VAL A 486 -18.55 24.75 15.25
CA VAL A 486 -19.46 24.67 14.10
C VAL A 486 -19.78 26.08 13.62
N ASP A 487 -19.62 26.35 12.33
CA ASP A 487 -19.87 27.66 11.74
C ASP A 487 -21.37 28.02 11.72
N ASP A 488 -21.69 29.32 11.79
CA ASP A 488 -23.06 29.83 11.87
C ASP A 488 -23.94 29.43 10.69
N ALA A 489 -23.35 29.31 9.48
CA ALA A 489 -24.08 28.91 8.28
C ALA A 489 -24.49 27.43 8.34
N THR A 490 -23.61 26.57 8.86
CA THR A 490 -23.93 25.17 9.12
C THR A 490 -24.93 25.04 10.25
N TRP A 491 -24.75 25.74 11.37
CA TRP A 491 -25.70 25.72 12.48
C TRP A 491 -27.10 26.18 12.06
N SER A 492 -27.20 27.24 11.26
CA SER A 492 -28.48 27.76 10.76
C SER A 492 -29.25 26.77 9.91
N ARG A 493 -28.55 25.87 9.20
CA ARG A 493 -29.19 24.77 8.43
C ARG A 493 -29.59 23.59 9.32
N LEU A 494 -28.84 23.36 10.40
CA LEU A 494 -29.04 22.21 11.29
C LEU A 494 -30.16 22.41 12.30
N LYS A 495 -30.35 23.64 12.80
CA LYS A 495 -31.30 23.90 13.90
C LYS A 495 -32.74 23.47 13.63
N ASP A 496 -33.12 23.32 12.35
CA ASP A 496 -34.46 22.92 11.92
C ASP A 496 -34.58 21.41 11.64
N SER A 497 -33.50 20.63 11.79
CA SER A 497 -33.44 19.21 11.41
C SER A 497 -33.88 18.22 12.50
N GLY A 498 -34.21 18.70 13.71
CA GLY A 498 -34.61 17.87 14.85
C GLY A 498 -33.46 17.56 15.81
N ILE A 499 -33.79 17.28 17.08
CA ILE A 499 -32.78 17.07 18.15
C ILE A 499 -31.85 15.91 17.84
N LYS A 500 -32.37 14.80 17.31
CA LYS A 500 -31.59 13.58 17.04
C LYS A 500 -30.59 13.82 15.91
N GLU A 501 -31.03 14.45 14.83
CA GLU A 501 -30.22 14.81 13.67
C GLU A 501 -29.11 15.79 14.05
N ILE A 502 -29.43 16.81 14.85
CA ILE A 502 -28.43 17.76 15.37
C ILE A 502 -27.41 17.02 16.25
N ALA A 503 -27.86 16.19 17.20
CA ALA A 503 -26.98 15.44 18.09
C ALA A 503 -26.05 14.51 17.30
N SER A 504 -26.57 13.78 16.31
CA SER A 504 -25.79 12.91 15.43
C SER A 504 -24.73 13.69 14.66
N TYR A 505 -25.08 14.84 14.07
CA TYR A 505 -24.13 15.70 13.38
C TYR A 505 -23.01 16.20 14.31
N LEU A 506 -23.38 16.74 15.49
CA LEU A 506 -22.42 17.28 16.46
C LEU A 506 -21.49 16.20 17.02
N CYS A 507 -21.98 14.96 17.16
CA CYS A 507 -21.20 13.83 17.65
C CYS A 507 -20.37 13.12 16.57
N SER A 508 -20.55 13.49 15.29
CA SER A 508 -19.77 12.92 14.17
C SER A 508 -18.27 13.14 14.36
N HIS A 509 -17.43 12.26 13.81
CA HIS A 509 -15.97 12.43 13.85
C HIS A 509 -15.49 13.75 13.23
N ARG A 510 -16.26 14.30 12.27
CA ARG A 510 -15.94 15.58 11.61
C ARG A 510 -16.06 16.76 12.57
N VAL A 511 -16.96 16.68 13.56
CA VAL A 511 -17.28 17.80 14.47
C VAL A 511 -16.72 17.55 15.86
N LEU A 512 -17.07 16.42 16.47
CA LEU A 512 -16.56 16.03 17.78
C LEU A 512 -15.10 15.56 17.71
N GLY A 513 -14.54 15.20 16.55
CA GLY A 513 -13.23 14.55 16.50
C GLY A 513 -13.31 13.12 17.01
N ARG A 514 -12.20 12.46 17.37
CA ARG A 514 -12.11 11.05 17.82
C ARG A 514 -11.89 10.88 19.33
N ASP A 515 -12.50 11.74 20.14
CA ASP A 515 -12.27 11.74 21.58
C ASP A 515 -13.53 12.19 22.34
N LEU A 516 -14.13 11.27 23.11
CA LEU A 516 -15.27 11.57 23.97
C LEU A 516 -14.90 12.46 25.16
N MET A 517 -13.61 12.64 25.45
CA MET A 517 -13.12 13.44 26.57
C MET A 517 -13.02 14.93 26.24
N ARG A 518 -13.50 15.37 25.07
CA ARG A 518 -13.52 16.79 24.71
C ARG A 518 -14.42 17.57 25.67
N LYS A 519 -13.84 18.63 26.24
CA LYS A 519 -14.48 19.51 27.22
C LYS A 519 -15.90 19.98 26.83
N PRO A 520 -16.17 20.48 25.59
CA PRO A 520 -17.51 20.91 25.22
C PRO A 520 -18.57 19.80 25.31
N TYR A 521 -18.20 18.56 24.96
CA TYR A 521 -19.12 17.42 24.99
C TYR A 521 -19.41 16.96 26.43
N ILE A 522 -18.38 16.92 27.28
CA ILE A 522 -18.56 16.67 28.72
C ILE A 522 -19.48 17.71 29.34
N GLU A 523 -19.27 18.99 29.05
CA GLU A 523 -20.09 20.09 29.58
C GLU A 523 -21.54 19.97 29.11
N ALA A 524 -21.78 19.62 27.85
CA ALA A 524 -23.12 19.37 27.34
C ALA A 524 -23.81 18.22 28.09
N LEU A 525 -23.13 17.10 28.32
CA LEU A 525 -23.67 15.97 29.08
C LEU A 525 -23.99 16.34 30.54
N VAL A 526 -23.11 17.10 31.20
CA VAL A 526 -23.36 17.60 32.57
C VAL A 526 -24.58 18.53 32.59
N GLU A 527 -24.71 19.42 31.61
CA GLU A 527 -25.83 20.37 31.53
C GLU A 527 -27.20 19.67 31.30
N THR A 528 -27.19 18.44 30.77
CA THR A 528 -28.41 17.63 30.70
C THR A 528 -28.96 17.24 32.08
N GLY A 529 -28.09 17.12 33.09
CA GLY A 529 -28.42 16.63 34.43
C GLY A 529 -28.72 15.13 34.51
N ALA A 530 -28.70 14.40 33.38
CA ALA A 530 -29.07 12.99 33.33
C ALA A 530 -27.99 12.03 33.89
N TYR A 531 -26.73 12.48 33.91
CA TYR A 531 -25.56 11.65 34.24
C TYR A 531 -24.80 12.14 35.48
N GLY A 532 -25.37 13.08 36.22
CA GLY A 532 -24.79 13.62 37.45
C GLY A 532 -23.76 14.73 37.22
N SER A 533 -22.87 14.85 38.20
CA SER A 533 -21.76 15.80 38.23
C SER A 533 -20.72 15.54 37.14
N LYS A 534 -19.81 16.50 36.94
CA LYS A 534 -18.70 16.36 36.00
C LYS A 534 -17.82 15.15 36.34
N GLU A 535 -17.59 14.90 37.62
CA GLU A 535 -16.80 13.78 38.13
C GLU A 535 -17.48 12.45 37.79
N GLU A 536 -18.81 12.35 37.93
CA GLU A 536 -19.58 11.16 37.55
C GLU A 536 -19.56 10.93 36.05
N VAL A 537 -19.69 12.00 35.25
CA VAL A 537 -19.60 11.92 33.79
C VAL A 537 -18.24 11.40 33.34
N LEU A 538 -17.16 11.93 33.89
CA LEU A 538 -15.79 11.46 33.60
C LEU A 538 -15.59 10.01 34.02
N LYS A 539 -16.11 9.62 35.17
CA LYS A 539 -15.98 8.26 35.73
C LYS A 539 -16.58 7.19 34.81
N PHE A 540 -17.65 7.50 34.07
CA PHE A 540 -18.23 6.54 33.12
C PHE A 540 -17.69 6.71 31.68
N LEU A 541 -17.38 7.94 31.23
CA LEU A 541 -16.89 8.17 29.86
C LEU A 541 -15.47 7.63 29.63
N GLN A 542 -14.58 7.74 30.62
CA GLN A 542 -13.18 7.35 30.42
C GLN A 542 -12.99 5.84 30.17
N PRO A 543 -13.63 4.93 30.93
CA PRO A 543 -13.61 3.50 30.60
C PRO A 543 -14.30 3.19 29.26
N LEU A 544 -15.38 3.90 28.91
CA LEU A 544 -16.08 3.73 27.64
C LEU A 544 -15.21 4.13 26.44
N GLU A 545 -14.57 5.30 26.50
CA GLU A 545 -13.61 5.76 25.48
C GLU A 545 -12.47 4.76 25.27
N THR A 546 -11.94 4.21 26.37
CA THR A 546 -10.89 3.19 26.32
C THR A 546 -11.40 1.89 25.70
N ALA A 547 -12.62 1.48 26.03
CA ALA A 547 -13.25 0.30 25.47
C ALA A 547 -13.52 0.46 23.96
N LEU A 548 -14.07 1.60 23.53
CA LEU A 548 -14.32 1.89 22.11
C LEU A 548 -13.05 1.82 21.27
N LYS A 549 -11.94 2.32 21.81
CA LYS A 549 -10.60 2.21 21.22
C LYS A 549 -10.16 0.77 20.97
N LEU A 550 -10.67 -0.22 21.69
CA LEU A 550 -10.29 -1.62 21.51
C LEU A 550 -11.30 -2.42 20.68
N SER A 551 -12.45 -1.82 20.31
CA SER A 551 -13.55 -2.52 19.63
C SER A 551 -13.12 -3.28 18.37
N GLY A 552 -12.37 -2.61 17.48
CA GLY A 552 -11.83 -3.24 16.27
C GLY A 552 -10.86 -4.38 16.56
N THR A 553 -9.95 -4.20 17.53
CA THR A 553 -8.98 -5.22 17.94
C THR A 553 -9.68 -6.46 18.50
N TYR A 554 -10.74 -6.30 19.30
CA TYR A 554 -11.54 -7.43 19.79
C TYR A 554 -12.13 -8.27 18.66
N VAL A 555 -12.69 -7.63 17.64
CA VAL A 555 -13.23 -8.35 16.47
C VAL A 555 -12.11 -9.08 15.73
N ALA A 556 -10.98 -8.40 15.47
CA ALA A 556 -9.83 -9.01 14.79
C ALA A 556 -9.29 -10.24 15.54
N GLN A 557 -9.21 -10.19 16.88
CA GLN A 557 -8.79 -11.33 17.71
C GLN A 557 -9.73 -12.52 17.56
N VAL A 558 -11.06 -12.30 17.56
CA VAL A 558 -12.03 -13.38 17.42
C VAL A 558 -11.98 -14.01 16.03
N VAL A 559 -11.91 -13.19 14.97
CA VAL A 559 -11.79 -13.71 13.59
C VAL A 559 -10.50 -14.50 13.42
N TYR A 560 -9.37 -13.94 13.87
CA TYR A 560 -8.09 -14.61 13.79
C TYR A 560 -8.10 -15.93 14.58
N GLU A 561 -8.71 -15.95 15.76
CA GLU A 561 -8.86 -17.17 16.53
C GLU A 561 -9.68 -18.24 15.79
N ILE A 562 -10.84 -17.85 15.25
CA ILE A 562 -11.73 -18.78 14.53
C ILE A 562 -11.04 -19.40 13.33
N LEU A 563 -10.33 -18.60 12.52
CA LEU A 563 -9.77 -19.05 11.25
C LEU A 563 -8.37 -19.67 11.40
N PHE A 564 -7.52 -19.11 12.27
CA PHE A 564 -6.07 -19.34 12.20
C PHE A 564 -5.42 -19.81 13.49
N ALA A 565 -6.12 -19.77 14.64
CA ALA A 565 -5.53 -20.30 15.88
C ALA A 565 -5.09 -21.76 15.72
N PRO A 566 -3.95 -22.18 16.31
CA PRO A 566 -3.44 -23.54 16.16
C PRO A 566 -4.47 -24.64 16.46
N TRP A 567 -5.32 -24.43 17.47
CA TRP A 567 -6.37 -25.39 17.88
C TRP A 567 -7.59 -25.44 16.94
N ASN A 568 -7.83 -24.41 16.13
CA ASN A 568 -8.89 -24.38 15.13
C ASN A 568 -8.37 -24.74 13.73
N ARG A 569 -7.10 -24.48 13.46
CA ARG A 569 -6.45 -24.76 12.16
C ARG A 569 -6.58 -26.22 11.74
N GLU A 570 -6.30 -27.17 12.63
CA GLU A 570 -6.44 -28.61 12.33
C GLU A 570 -7.86 -28.99 11.93
N LYS A 571 -8.87 -28.38 12.56
CA LYS A 571 -10.28 -28.63 12.27
C LYS A 571 -10.67 -28.13 10.89
N TRP A 572 -10.15 -26.96 10.49
CA TRP A 572 -10.31 -26.47 9.13
C TRP A 572 -9.64 -27.39 8.10
N ILE A 573 -8.44 -27.89 8.37
CA ILE A 573 -7.75 -28.86 7.50
C ILE A 573 -8.59 -30.12 7.33
N GLU A 574 -9.04 -30.73 8.42
CA GLU A 574 -9.89 -31.93 8.40
C GLU A 574 -11.20 -31.70 7.64
N HIS A 575 -11.85 -30.54 7.86
CA HIS A 575 -13.05 -30.15 7.14
C HIS A 575 -12.79 -30.04 5.63
N LEU A 576 -11.74 -29.33 5.22
CA LEU A 576 -11.39 -29.15 3.81
C LEU A 576 -11.07 -30.47 3.12
N MET A 577 -10.34 -31.36 3.80
CA MET A 577 -10.05 -32.72 3.30
C MET A 577 -11.33 -33.52 3.09
N LYS A 578 -12.22 -33.53 4.08
CA LYS A 578 -13.46 -34.32 4.05
C LYS A 578 -14.47 -33.78 3.04
N GLU A 579 -14.69 -32.47 3.03
CA GLU A 579 -15.72 -31.81 2.22
C GLU A 579 -15.34 -31.77 0.74
N PHE A 580 -14.06 -31.50 0.43
CA PHE A 580 -13.62 -31.27 -0.96
C PHE A 580 -12.76 -32.41 -1.54
N GLY A 581 -12.44 -33.43 -0.74
CA GLY A 581 -11.62 -34.58 -1.16
C GLY A 581 -10.15 -34.19 -1.38
N LEU A 582 -9.64 -33.27 -0.58
CA LEU A 582 -8.26 -32.77 -0.68
C LEU A 582 -7.30 -33.64 0.13
N THR A 583 -6.03 -33.65 -0.28
CA THR A 583 -4.94 -34.10 0.59
C THR A 583 -4.67 -33.07 1.70
N ARG A 584 -3.97 -33.49 2.75
CA ARG A 584 -3.59 -32.59 3.84
C ARG A 584 -2.76 -31.40 3.35
N GLU A 585 -1.75 -31.64 2.52
CA GLU A 585 -0.88 -30.60 1.94
C GLU A 585 -1.72 -29.57 1.14
N GLN A 586 -2.67 -30.03 0.35
CA GLN A 586 -3.58 -29.15 -0.40
C GLN A 586 -4.47 -28.31 0.53
N ALA A 587 -4.99 -28.89 1.61
CA ALA A 587 -5.78 -28.16 2.59
C ALA A 587 -4.94 -27.12 3.37
N GLU A 588 -3.69 -27.47 3.70
CA GLU A 588 -2.73 -26.55 4.32
C GLU A 588 -2.41 -25.36 3.40
N ILE A 589 -2.20 -25.60 2.10
CA ILE A 589 -2.00 -24.54 1.09
C ILE A 589 -3.20 -23.57 1.08
N ILE A 590 -4.44 -24.06 1.14
CA ILE A 590 -5.63 -23.19 1.16
C ILE A 590 -5.61 -22.26 2.37
N LEU A 591 -5.36 -22.80 3.56
CA LEU A 591 -5.36 -21.99 4.78
C LEU A 591 -4.20 -21.01 4.81
N ASP A 592 -3.02 -21.38 4.29
CA ASP A 592 -1.87 -20.49 4.22
C ASP A 592 -2.05 -19.34 3.22
N ARG A 593 -3.08 -19.39 2.36
CA ARG A 593 -3.36 -18.37 1.34
C ARG A 593 -4.38 -17.33 1.79
N ILE A 594 -4.72 -17.27 3.08
CA ILE A 594 -5.67 -16.30 3.62
C ILE A 594 -4.99 -15.55 4.77
N ASP A 595 -4.83 -14.25 4.63
CA ASP A 595 -4.32 -13.39 5.68
C ASP A 595 -5.43 -12.49 6.21
N LEU A 596 -5.55 -12.38 7.53
CA LEU A 596 -6.26 -11.27 8.13
C LEU A 596 -5.46 -9.98 7.89
N LEU A 597 -6.16 -8.90 7.54
CA LEU A 597 -5.54 -7.63 7.20
C LEU A 597 -6.17 -6.49 8.03
N PRO A 598 -5.72 -6.28 9.28
CA PRO A 598 -6.17 -5.14 10.08
C PRO A 598 -5.81 -3.82 9.40
N ALA A 599 -6.81 -2.97 9.16
CA ALA A 599 -6.67 -1.72 8.42
C ALA A 599 -7.45 -0.56 9.05
N SER A 600 -7.40 0.61 8.39
CA SER A 600 -8.03 1.85 8.87
C SER A 600 -7.60 2.24 10.29
N LYS A 601 -6.36 1.89 10.66
CA LYS A 601 -5.81 2.10 11.99
C LYS A 601 -5.78 3.59 12.36
N ARG A 602 -5.94 3.86 13.65
CA ARG A 602 -6.03 5.22 14.21
C ARG A 602 -4.86 5.52 15.15
N LYS A 603 -4.29 4.49 15.76
CA LYS A 603 -3.30 4.58 16.82
C LYS A 603 -2.25 3.46 16.68
N PRO A 604 -0.97 3.70 16.99
CA PRO A 604 0.09 2.70 16.85
C PRO A 604 -0.23 1.33 17.46
N ILE A 605 -0.93 1.32 18.59
CA ILE A 605 -1.29 0.09 19.29
C ILE A 605 -2.20 -0.84 18.46
N ASP A 606 -2.98 -0.30 17.50
CA ASP A 606 -3.78 -1.11 16.56
C ASP A 606 -2.89 -2.05 15.74
N THR A 607 -1.65 -1.63 15.46
CA THR A 607 -0.62 -2.44 14.80
C THR A 607 0.07 -3.36 15.80
N LEU A 608 0.53 -2.82 16.92
CA LEU A 608 1.39 -3.55 17.85
C LEU A 608 0.67 -4.72 18.54
N TYR A 609 -0.67 -4.66 18.68
CA TYR A 609 -1.49 -5.74 19.26
C TYR A 609 -2.06 -6.73 18.24
N THR A 610 -1.64 -6.63 16.97
CA THR A 610 -2.11 -7.53 15.90
C THR A 610 -0.94 -8.17 15.17
N PHE A 611 0.21 -8.35 15.84
CA PHE A 611 1.31 -9.13 15.29
C PHE A 611 0.99 -10.61 15.40
N ALA A 612 1.21 -11.31 14.28
CA ALA A 612 1.15 -12.75 14.20
C ALA A 612 2.10 -13.21 13.08
N SER A 613 2.86 -14.27 13.32
CA SER A 613 3.84 -14.77 12.35
C SER A 613 3.21 -15.43 11.13
N ARG A 614 1.93 -15.80 11.21
CA ARG A 614 1.18 -16.50 10.16
C ARG A 614 -0.18 -15.86 9.91
N ASN A 615 -0.66 -15.95 8.68
CA ASN A 615 -2.03 -15.55 8.30
C ASN A 615 -2.39 -14.10 8.70
N MET A 616 -1.40 -13.20 8.69
CA MET A 616 -1.55 -11.81 9.12
C MET A 616 -0.66 -10.90 8.28
N THR A 617 -1.28 -9.91 7.64
CA THR A 617 -0.59 -8.83 6.94
C THR A 617 -1.13 -7.50 7.44
N ASN A 618 -0.33 -6.76 8.20
CA ASN A 618 -0.74 -5.46 8.72
C ASN A 618 -0.61 -4.39 7.63
N THR A 619 -1.71 -3.70 7.29
CA THR A 619 -1.71 -2.70 6.19
C THR A 619 -2.02 -1.30 6.70
N GLU A 620 -1.20 -0.33 6.27
CA GLU A 620 -1.12 0.97 6.96
C GLU A 620 -0.93 2.16 6.03
N PHE A 621 -1.50 3.30 6.42
CA PHE A 621 -1.22 4.57 5.76
C PHE A 621 0.22 5.03 6.06
N PRO A 622 0.84 5.82 5.15
CA PRO A 622 2.24 6.20 5.29
C PRO A 622 2.57 7.02 6.55
N ASP A 623 1.62 7.83 7.05
CA ASP A 623 1.79 8.60 8.29
C ASP A 623 1.65 7.72 9.54
N HIS A 624 0.79 6.70 9.47
CA HIS A 624 0.63 5.71 10.54
C HIS A 624 1.89 4.87 10.73
N GLN A 625 2.52 4.47 9.61
CA GLN A 625 3.80 3.75 9.65
C GLN A 625 4.86 4.52 10.47
N LEU A 626 4.95 5.83 10.25
CA LEU A 626 5.86 6.70 11.00
C LEU A 626 5.47 6.82 12.48
N LYS A 627 4.17 6.90 12.79
CA LYS A 627 3.69 6.92 14.18
C LYS A 627 4.05 5.63 14.93
N VAL A 628 3.96 4.47 14.28
CA VAL A 628 4.38 3.18 14.85
C VAL A 628 5.87 3.15 15.15
N VAL A 629 6.71 3.59 14.20
CA VAL A 629 8.16 3.70 14.42
C VAL A 629 8.47 4.59 15.62
N ASN A 630 7.84 5.77 15.68
CA ASN A 630 8.04 6.71 16.78
C ASN A 630 7.56 6.15 18.12
N GLU A 631 6.44 5.43 18.16
CA GLU A 631 5.93 4.78 19.37
C GLU A 631 6.93 3.75 19.90
N VAL A 632 7.43 2.86 19.04
CA VAL A 632 8.40 1.82 19.41
C VAL A 632 9.69 2.45 19.95
N LEU A 633 10.22 3.46 19.26
CA LEU A 633 11.46 4.11 19.66
C LEU A 633 11.31 4.94 20.95
N SER A 634 10.26 5.76 21.04
CA SER A 634 10.06 6.67 22.19
C SER A 634 9.74 5.93 23.48
N LYS A 635 9.06 4.79 23.40
CA LYS A 635 8.73 3.94 24.55
C LYS A 635 9.73 2.81 24.78
N ASN A 636 10.78 2.73 23.96
CA ASN A 636 11.79 1.67 24.01
C ASN A 636 11.17 0.25 24.05
N ILE A 637 10.17 0.02 23.19
CA ILE A 637 9.43 -1.24 23.14
C ILE A 637 10.34 -2.34 22.58
N ARG A 638 10.42 -3.47 23.29
CA ARG A 638 11.12 -4.66 22.79
C ARG A 638 10.21 -5.41 21.82
N LEU A 639 10.64 -5.56 20.57
CA LEU A 639 9.84 -6.21 19.53
C LEU A 639 9.48 -7.67 19.85
N ASP A 640 10.35 -8.38 20.57
CA ASP A 640 10.11 -9.77 20.97
C ASP A 640 8.94 -9.90 21.96
N ASP A 641 8.64 -8.85 22.73
CA ASP A 641 7.49 -8.83 23.65
C ASP A 641 6.15 -8.68 22.89
N LEU A 642 6.21 -8.36 21.59
CA LEU A 642 5.06 -8.24 20.70
C LEU A 642 4.83 -9.48 19.83
N ALA A 643 5.66 -10.51 19.95
CA ALA A 643 5.48 -11.74 19.19
C ALA A 643 4.11 -12.36 19.51
N GLU A 644 3.34 -12.68 18.47
CA GLU A 644 1.99 -13.25 18.60
C GLU A 644 1.04 -12.41 19.49
N SER A 645 1.22 -11.07 19.50
CA SER A 645 0.39 -10.16 20.30
C SER A 645 -1.10 -10.22 19.95
N ILE A 646 -1.46 -10.76 18.79
CA ILE A 646 -2.85 -11.06 18.45
C ILE A 646 -3.54 -11.97 19.48
N TYR A 647 -2.80 -12.85 20.18
CA TYR A 647 -3.36 -13.70 21.24
C TYR A 647 -3.32 -13.07 22.63
N GLN A 648 -2.70 -11.89 22.77
CA GLN A 648 -2.59 -11.23 24.06
C GLN A 648 -3.99 -10.90 24.59
N GLN A 649 -4.29 -11.37 25.79
CA GLN A 649 -5.60 -11.18 26.38
C GLN A 649 -5.84 -9.69 26.67
N LEU A 650 -6.85 -9.11 26.02
CA LEU A 650 -7.29 -7.75 26.29
C LEU A 650 -8.15 -7.68 27.56
N PRO A 651 -8.23 -6.51 28.25
CA PRO A 651 -8.93 -6.40 29.52
C PRO A 651 -10.44 -6.67 29.42
N ARG A 652 -10.90 -7.73 30.11
CA ARG A 652 -12.29 -8.19 30.07
C ARG A 652 -13.32 -7.11 30.43
N GLU A 653 -12.97 -6.22 31.35
CA GLU A 653 -13.83 -5.10 31.77
C GLU A 653 -14.27 -4.21 30.59
N TYR A 654 -13.39 -3.99 29.60
CA TYR A 654 -13.70 -3.17 28.43
C TYR A 654 -14.60 -3.92 27.46
N LEU A 655 -14.40 -5.23 27.31
CA LEU A 655 -15.32 -6.07 26.54
C LEU A 655 -16.72 -6.04 27.16
N ASP A 656 -16.83 -6.20 28.49
CA ASP A 656 -18.12 -6.19 29.18
C ASP A 656 -18.84 -4.83 29.07
N ILE A 657 -18.11 -3.71 28.92
CA ILE A 657 -18.69 -2.40 28.57
C ILE A 657 -19.27 -2.42 27.15
N LEU A 658 -18.48 -2.87 26.16
CA LEU A 658 -18.90 -2.89 24.75
C LEU A 658 -20.09 -3.82 24.50
N MET A 659 -20.16 -4.96 25.20
CA MET A 659 -21.25 -5.93 25.08
C MET A 659 -22.63 -5.40 25.50
N LYS A 660 -22.70 -4.21 26.10
CA LYS A 660 -23.96 -3.49 26.39
C LYS A 660 -24.56 -2.80 25.16
N TYR A 661 -23.78 -2.64 24.10
CA TYR A 661 -24.18 -1.93 22.88
C TYR A 661 -24.47 -2.93 21.76
N GLU A 662 -25.72 -2.97 21.30
CA GLU A 662 -26.20 -3.95 20.32
C GLU A 662 -25.36 -3.94 19.03
N ASP A 663 -24.93 -2.76 18.58
CA ASP A 663 -24.17 -2.63 17.33
C ASP A 663 -22.76 -3.24 17.42
N PHE A 664 -22.14 -3.20 18.61
CA PHE A 664 -20.89 -3.92 18.86
C PHE A 664 -21.13 -5.44 18.96
N VAL A 665 -22.21 -5.87 19.63
CA VAL A 665 -22.57 -7.30 19.72
C VAL A 665 -22.74 -7.90 18.33
N LYS A 666 -23.39 -7.18 17.41
CA LYS A 666 -23.53 -7.57 16.00
C LYS A 666 -22.20 -7.75 15.26
N ALA A 667 -21.19 -6.96 15.64
CA ALA A 667 -19.84 -7.05 15.08
C ALA A 667 -19.02 -8.20 15.67
N TYR A 668 -19.09 -8.35 16.99
CA TYR A 668 -18.21 -9.20 17.77
C TYR A 668 -18.65 -10.67 17.83
N GLU A 669 -19.96 -10.94 17.89
CA GLU A 669 -20.45 -12.32 17.98
C GLU A 669 -20.59 -12.98 16.61
N ALA A 670 -20.53 -14.31 16.61
CA ALA A 670 -20.91 -15.11 15.46
C ALA A 670 -22.40 -14.93 15.12
N SER A 671 -22.75 -14.98 13.84
CA SER A 671 -24.15 -15.09 13.40
C SER A 671 -24.63 -16.56 13.47
N PRO A 672 -25.94 -16.82 13.38
CA PRO A 672 -26.46 -18.19 13.32
C PRO A 672 -25.83 -19.03 12.19
N GLU A 673 -25.57 -18.43 11.03
CA GLU A 673 -24.93 -19.07 9.88
C GLU A 673 -23.47 -19.44 10.18
N VAL A 674 -22.73 -18.57 10.88
CA VAL A 674 -21.37 -18.88 11.34
C VAL A 674 -21.42 -20.02 12.37
N VAL A 675 -22.33 -19.98 13.34
CA VAL A 675 -22.46 -21.05 14.34
C VAL A 675 -22.72 -22.41 13.66
N GLU A 676 -23.57 -22.45 12.63
CA GLU A 676 -23.81 -23.67 11.86
C GLU A 676 -22.55 -24.14 11.12
N LEU A 677 -21.80 -23.21 10.49
CA LEU A 677 -20.54 -23.52 9.83
C LEU A 677 -19.50 -24.07 10.82
N LEU A 678 -19.31 -23.43 11.97
CA LEU A 678 -18.35 -23.86 12.98
C LEU A 678 -18.68 -25.27 13.51
N LYS A 679 -19.97 -25.59 13.68
CA LYS A 679 -20.40 -26.96 14.01
C LYS A 679 -20.03 -27.98 12.93
N LYS A 680 -20.17 -27.63 11.65
CA LYS A 680 -19.77 -28.50 10.53
C LYS A 680 -18.26 -28.74 10.52
N VAL A 681 -17.48 -27.70 10.80
CA VAL A 681 -16.01 -27.75 10.90
C VAL A 681 -15.53 -28.49 12.15
N GLY A 682 -16.36 -28.62 13.19
CA GLY A 682 -16.00 -29.25 14.47
C GLY A 682 -15.45 -28.29 15.52
N ILE A 683 -15.64 -26.99 15.35
CA ILE A 683 -15.28 -25.95 16.32
C ILE A 683 -16.42 -25.81 17.34
N SER A 684 -16.13 -26.12 18.62
CA SER A 684 -17.12 -26.24 19.69
C SER A 684 -17.15 -25.05 20.67
N LYS A 685 -16.18 -24.13 20.58
CA LYS A 685 -16.15 -22.92 21.41
C LYS A 685 -17.35 -22.05 21.08
N ASP A 686 -17.96 -21.46 22.10
CA ASP A 686 -19.06 -20.50 21.94
C ASP A 686 -18.50 -19.11 21.62
N TYR A 687 -18.87 -18.59 20.45
CA TYR A 687 -18.53 -17.25 19.97
C TYR A 687 -19.77 -16.33 19.96
N GLY A 688 -20.82 -16.71 20.69
CA GLY A 688 -22.13 -16.05 20.64
C GLY A 688 -22.94 -16.45 19.41
N SER A 689 -24.12 -15.85 19.28
CA SER A 689 -25.03 -16.14 18.17
C SER A 689 -25.86 -14.93 17.74
N ARG A 690 -25.51 -13.73 18.22
CA ARG A 690 -26.23 -12.47 17.96
C ARG A 690 -25.54 -11.60 16.91
N GLY A 691 -24.52 -12.16 16.24
CA GLY A 691 -23.86 -11.54 15.11
C GLY A 691 -24.82 -11.27 13.94
N ILE A 692 -24.47 -10.30 13.10
CA ILE A 692 -25.31 -9.89 11.98
C ILE A 692 -25.43 -10.98 10.89
N SER A 693 -26.65 -11.27 10.44
CA SER A 693 -26.91 -12.21 9.34
C SER A 693 -26.55 -11.58 7.98
N PRO A 694 -26.10 -12.36 6.97
CA PRO A 694 -25.76 -11.86 5.65
C PRO A 694 -26.78 -10.93 5.01
N LYS A 695 -28.08 -11.27 5.11
CA LYS A 695 -29.16 -10.48 4.53
C LYS A 695 -29.23 -9.04 5.05
N ASP A 696 -28.67 -8.79 6.24
CA ASP A 696 -28.73 -7.50 6.94
C ASP A 696 -27.43 -6.70 6.78
N TRP A 697 -26.37 -7.27 6.18
CA TRP A 697 -25.11 -6.55 5.90
C TRP A 697 -25.30 -5.21 5.18
N PRO A 698 -26.20 -5.08 4.17
CA PRO A 698 -26.40 -3.81 3.47
C PRO A 698 -26.96 -2.71 4.37
N ASN A 699 -27.59 -3.06 5.48
CA ASN A 699 -28.21 -2.15 6.43
C ASN A 699 -27.35 -1.91 7.67
N TYR A 700 -26.18 -2.56 7.78
CA TYR A 700 -25.29 -2.37 8.91
C TYR A 700 -24.67 -0.98 8.89
N GLY A 701 -24.75 -0.24 9.99
CA GLY A 701 -24.38 1.17 10.07
C GLY A 701 -22.98 1.48 9.49
N PRO A 702 -21.91 0.77 9.91
CA PRO A 702 -20.57 0.92 9.35
C PRO A 702 -20.49 0.67 7.83
N CYS A 703 -21.21 -0.34 7.32
CA CYS A 703 -21.26 -0.67 5.90
C CYS A 703 -21.92 0.46 5.11
N VAL A 704 -23.09 0.94 5.54
CA VAL A 704 -23.83 2.04 4.89
C VAL A 704 -22.95 3.30 4.83
N LYS A 705 -22.37 3.71 5.96
CA LYS A 705 -21.52 4.91 6.04
C LYS A 705 -20.34 4.81 5.06
N THR A 706 -19.64 3.68 5.05
CA THR A 706 -18.43 3.51 4.23
C THR A 706 -18.74 3.33 2.74
N MET A 707 -19.80 2.60 2.38
CA MET A 707 -20.21 2.47 0.98
C MET A 707 -20.62 3.82 0.38
N ASN A 708 -21.31 4.66 1.16
CA ASN A 708 -21.66 6.01 0.72
C ASN A 708 -20.41 6.88 0.49
N GLU A 709 -19.45 6.83 1.41
CA GLU A 709 -18.18 7.55 1.27
C GLU A 709 -17.40 7.09 0.03
N PHE A 710 -17.23 5.78 -0.14
CA PHE A 710 -16.46 5.21 -1.24
C PHE A 710 -17.13 5.47 -2.60
N THR A 711 -18.46 5.35 -2.67
CA THR A 711 -19.21 5.65 -3.89
C THR A 711 -19.07 7.13 -4.26
N LYS A 712 -19.22 8.04 -3.30
CA LYS A 712 -19.05 9.48 -3.56
C LYS A 712 -17.64 9.80 -4.04
N ALA A 713 -16.63 9.27 -3.38
CA ALA A 713 -15.23 9.49 -3.76
C ALA A 713 -14.91 8.91 -5.15
N TYR A 714 -15.46 7.74 -5.48
CA TYR A 714 -15.36 7.16 -6.83
C TYR A 714 -15.99 8.07 -7.88
N LEU A 715 -17.21 8.55 -7.66
CA LEU A 715 -17.92 9.41 -8.62
C LEU A 715 -17.17 10.73 -8.87
N THR A 716 -16.62 11.35 -7.82
CA THR A 716 -15.78 12.56 -7.95
C THR A 716 -14.52 12.29 -8.76
N TYR A 717 -13.83 11.17 -8.50
CA TYR A 717 -12.65 10.78 -9.26
C TYR A 717 -13.00 10.49 -10.73
N ARG A 718 -14.09 9.76 -10.98
CA ARG A 718 -14.59 9.45 -12.33
C ARG A 718 -14.84 10.74 -13.12
N GLU A 719 -15.52 11.71 -12.52
CA GLU A 719 -15.77 13.01 -13.15
C GLU A 719 -14.48 13.73 -13.53
N LYS A 720 -13.48 13.76 -12.64
CA LYS A 720 -12.15 14.36 -12.91
C LYS A 720 -11.49 13.74 -14.15
N VAL A 721 -11.50 12.42 -14.27
CA VAL A 721 -10.87 11.71 -15.40
C VAL A 721 -11.68 11.87 -16.69
N VAL A 722 -13.01 11.81 -16.63
CA VAL A 722 -13.87 12.04 -17.81
C VAL A 722 -13.70 13.47 -18.35
N ASN A 723 -13.61 14.47 -17.47
CA ASN A 723 -13.37 15.85 -17.87
C ASN A 723 -12.01 16.02 -18.56
N LEU A 724 -10.98 15.27 -18.14
CA LEU A 724 -9.72 15.21 -18.87
C LEU A 724 -9.94 14.70 -20.31
N ILE A 725 -10.59 13.54 -20.49
CA ILE A 725 -10.84 12.98 -21.83
C ILE A 725 -11.61 13.96 -22.71
N LYS A 726 -12.67 14.61 -22.19
CA LYS A 726 -13.42 15.65 -22.90
C LYS A 726 -12.53 16.82 -23.37
N SER A 727 -11.61 17.26 -22.51
CA SER A 727 -10.69 18.36 -22.86
C SER A 727 -9.71 17.95 -23.97
N LEU A 728 -9.29 16.68 -24.00
CA LEU A 728 -8.41 16.14 -25.04
C LEU A 728 -9.14 16.02 -26.38
N SER A 729 -10.37 15.49 -26.38
CA SER A 729 -11.21 15.40 -27.57
C SER A 729 -11.55 16.75 -28.19
N SER A 730 -11.63 17.81 -27.39
CA SER A 730 -11.92 19.17 -27.86
C SER A 730 -10.69 19.92 -28.40
N SER A 731 -9.49 19.40 -28.09
CA SER A 731 -8.20 19.95 -28.53
C SER A 731 -7.60 19.18 -29.72
N SER A 732 -8.30 18.15 -30.19
CA SER A 732 -8.00 17.31 -31.36
C SER A 732 -8.84 17.76 -32.54
#